data_AF-A0A846GFG4-F1
#
_entry.id   AF-A0A846GFG4-F1
#
_cell.length_a   1.000
_cell.length_b   1.000
_cell.length_c   1.000
_cell.angle_alpha   90.00
_cell.angle_beta   90.00
_cell.angle_gamma   90.00
#
_symmetry.space_group_name_H-M   'P 1'
#
loop_
_entity.id
_entity.type
_entity.pdbx_description
1 polymer ?
#
loop_
_entity_poly.entity_id
_entity_poly.type
_entity_poly.pdbx_seq_one_letter_code
_entity_poly.pdbx_strand_id
1 'polypeptide(L)'
;MLHYRAASNSSDSSNINVQSLLPEDEFRVAIENVLRKNDRFSSDENINNKVREFVKDAKDRLVLIVEPQPGLFGFELRSFQEFFAAVYLFKNGDRFENLREKIAAVDSEHWRYVSLFLAGRIVRELGEDSEKILTQVCRPLDRPVEDKNHNQNHFLRPGAWFALEVVADGSLSKSQYRNFQYDLIDYGLEVLDTGLTDEQMSRLFFYTNQLSQPDKNDLLRRILERKFNGKNFPESCWENALRIYGEHFPQEDFLKEKVDELLETEKKNLILSAFKISCLALLHIYEPQWTAKRLQNYWSHWIENEDIVMKFWLKDGYSQLLRCWSLSESQYKKIAEVIIKNFPHYFYNSRQVDWEFTQSQTLAYQLIFLSIISHIITQYRWQPLKEIKINALSSIDIQMKSRNTLYVSDIPSKTIDGVVWLLQNSDFILPVKLALWIVFWLSNQPEKQNIELFGNFLKDNSPLPEYFYQLWFTSGLEYSLPLLTLAIKANINQQDTFANCLDYLDGSTQISISSEIDRWIKEFLDKANDEEKQRFVVALITSVGLDEFFPQLIPIARKIGVQLHELVREYITFSISSQNYLPLEYSSEQLIKMLDIVEQAIQNREKPYTYLWLIFAGTWSCSSEVIDYARQILELFLEKYSESDYFPPASLGIVLFLKLLEYDARILDLAPNLFTTLPLYKLITVEEYKGGDLIEINIVDIYEALIDPDEKYISRFTPLLTHSNKLVRIGSGLIFKVIRDKSRLSKETKRKLFSDIPIDFSLGIELIYKEDMKDNLIGITLLSLSDYPIEEKQYQHLTWNNLQNPKTEAEEKAWNKFLQEIPMGSEKHFMWRTLLE
;
A
#
# COMPACT_ATOMS: atom_id res chain seq x y z
N MET A 1 27.01 11.92 -39.42
CA MET A 1 26.86 13.38 -39.25
C MET A 1 27.71 13.92 -38.10
N LEU A 2 27.74 13.29 -36.91
CA LEU A 2 28.57 13.78 -35.78
C LEU A 2 30.09 13.74 -36.02
N HIS A 3 30.59 12.79 -36.84
CA HIS A 3 32.02 12.77 -37.21
C HIS A 3 32.48 13.96 -38.08
N TYR A 4 31.56 14.69 -38.71
CA TYR A 4 31.92 15.73 -39.68
C TYR A 4 32.17 17.12 -39.07
N ARG A 5 31.85 17.33 -37.78
CA ARG A 5 32.12 18.61 -37.08
C ARG A 5 33.51 18.70 -36.43
N ALA A 6 34.22 17.57 -36.28
CA ALA A 6 35.55 17.57 -35.64
C ALA A 6 36.69 18.09 -36.53
N ALA A 7 36.46 18.29 -37.84
CA ALA A 7 37.54 18.58 -38.79
C ALA A 7 37.35 19.83 -39.66
N SER A 8 36.30 20.63 -39.49
CA SER A 8 36.15 21.86 -40.28
C SER A 8 35.33 22.93 -39.53
N ASN A 9 36.02 23.84 -38.86
CA ASN A 9 35.94 25.29 -39.12
C ASN A 9 36.75 26.08 -38.09
N SER A 10 37.57 26.97 -38.64
CA SER A 10 38.42 27.94 -37.98
C SER A 10 37.64 29.15 -37.45
N SER A 11 38.11 29.66 -36.30
CA SER A 11 38.04 31.05 -35.84
C SER A 11 36.66 31.74 -35.84
N ASP A 12 35.89 31.48 -34.78
CA ASP A 12 35.03 32.43 -34.04
C ASP A 12 33.83 31.71 -33.42
N SER A 13 34.04 31.11 -32.25
CA SER A 13 32.96 30.72 -31.31
C SER A 13 33.58 30.23 -30.01
N SER A 14 33.77 31.14 -29.05
CA SER A 14 34.22 30.84 -27.68
C SER A 14 33.11 30.23 -26.81
N ASN A 15 32.34 29.29 -27.37
CA ASN A 15 31.38 28.44 -26.68
C ASN A 15 31.11 27.16 -27.50
N ILE A 16 32.13 26.62 -28.17
CA ILE A 16 32.01 25.29 -28.78
C ILE A 16 31.88 24.30 -27.61
N ASN A 17 30.66 23.77 -27.47
CA ASN A 17 30.30 22.75 -26.52
C ASN A 17 31.33 21.60 -26.65
N VAL A 18 32.29 21.54 -25.73
CA VAL A 18 33.35 20.49 -25.71
C VAL A 18 32.75 19.12 -25.44
N GLN A 19 31.48 19.09 -25.01
CA GLN A 19 30.69 17.89 -24.85
C GLN A 19 30.06 17.54 -26.20
N SER A 20 30.20 16.28 -26.64
CA SER A 20 29.59 15.73 -27.87
C SER A 20 28.07 15.54 -27.72
N LEU A 21 27.39 16.60 -27.27
CA LEU A 21 25.96 16.64 -26.97
C LEU A 21 25.27 17.68 -27.86
N LEU A 22 24.10 17.31 -28.37
CA LEU A 22 23.22 18.12 -29.21
C LEU A 22 21.97 18.51 -28.41
N PRO A 23 21.57 19.79 -28.39
CA PRO A 23 20.25 20.19 -27.89
C PRO A 23 19.11 19.45 -28.59
N GLU A 24 17.99 19.21 -27.89
CA GLU A 24 16.83 18.47 -28.43
C GLU A 24 16.38 19.01 -29.81
N ASP A 25 16.35 20.33 -30.00
CA ASP A 25 15.95 20.94 -31.28
C ASP A 25 16.92 20.62 -32.42
N GLU A 26 18.23 20.68 -32.16
CA GLU A 26 19.25 20.29 -33.15
C GLU A 26 19.19 18.79 -33.44
N PHE A 27 18.93 17.97 -32.42
CA PHE A 27 18.78 16.53 -32.55
C PHE A 27 17.54 16.18 -33.39
N ARG A 28 16.40 16.83 -33.15
CA ARG A 28 15.17 16.73 -33.96
C ARG A 28 15.43 17.03 -35.42
N VAL A 29 16.08 18.16 -35.70
CA VAL A 29 16.45 18.56 -37.07
C VAL A 29 17.38 17.54 -37.72
N ALA A 30 18.34 16.99 -36.97
CA ALA A 30 19.24 15.96 -37.48
C ALA A 30 18.49 14.66 -37.85
N ILE A 31 17.56 14.20 -37.01
CA ILE A 31 16.72 13.03 -37.29
C ILE A 31 15.83 13.30 -38.50
N GLU A 32 15.15 14.44 -38.54
CA GLU A 32 14.26 14.81 -39.64
C GLU A 32 15.00 14.80 -40.98
N ASN A 33 16.21 15.38 -41.03
CA ASN A 33 17.05 15.37 -42.22
C ASN A 33 17.43 13.95 -42.68
N VAL A 34 17.72 13.05 -41.74
CA VAL A 34 18.02 11.65 -42.05
C VAL A 34 16.78 10.91 -42.57
N LEU A 35 15.62 11.12 -41.94
CA LEU A 35 14.36 10.51 -42.36
C LEU A 35 13.97 10.98 -43.76
N ARG A 36 13.99 12.29 -44.04
CA ARG A 36 13.68 12.86 -45.37
C ARG A 36 14.63 12.40 -46.46
N LYS A 37 15.91 12.19 -46.11
CA LYS A 37 16.91 11.70 -47.06
C LYS A 37 16.63 10.25 -47.48
N ASN A 38 16.12 9.44 -46.56
CA ASN A 38 15.88 8.00 -46.75
C ASN A 38 14.43 7.68 -47.15
N ASP A 39 13.49 8.57 -46.90
CA ASP A 39 12.06 8.44 -47.19
C ASP A 39 11.54 9.73 -47.84
N ARG A 40 11.40 9.71 -49.17
CA ARG A 40 10.97 10.87 -49.97
C ARG A 40 9.45 11.01 -50.08
N PHE A 41 8.69 10.05 -49.58
CA PHE A 41 7.26 9.91 -49.89
C PHE A 41 6.35 10.04 -48.67
N SER A 42 6.88 9.81 -47.45
CA SER A 42 6.11 10.06 -46.24
C SER A 42 5.69 11.52 -46.10
N SER A 43 4.47 11.74 -45.60
CA SER A 43 3.96 13.08 -45.26
C SER A 43 4.78 13.72 -44.13
N ASP A 44 4.74 15.06 -44.04
CA ASP A 44 5.39 15.80 -42.95
C ASP A 44 4.89 15.37 -41.57
N GLU A 45 3.60 15.03 -41.46
CA GLU A 45 3.00 14.52 -40.23
C GLU A 45 3.62 13.18 -39.81
N ASN A 46 3.79 12.23 -40.74
CA ASN A 46 4.43 10.94 -40.46
C ASN A 46 5.91 11.10 -40.09
N ILE A 47 6.63 12.01 -40.74
CA ILE A 47 8.02 12.31 -40.41
C ILE A 47 8.10 12.92 -39.01
N ASN A 48 7.25 13.88 -38.68
CA ASN A 48 7.20 14.51 -37.35
C ASN A 48 6.84 13.52 -36.24
N ASN A 49 5.94 12.56 -36.51
CA ASN A 49 5.62 11.47 -35.59
C ASN A 49 6.87 10.61 -35.32
N LYS A 50 7.57 10.16 -36.37
CA LYS A 50 8.82 9.40 -36.23
C LYS A 50 9.91 10.20 -35.50
N VAL A 51 10.06 11.49 -35.77
CA VAL A 51 11.02 12.36 -35.04
C VAL A 51 10.68 12.39 -33.55
N ARG A 52 9.40 12.53 -33.19
CA ARG A 52 8.97 12.50 -31.78
C ARG A 52 9.28 11.15 -31.12
N GLU A 53 9.05 10.03 -31.82
CA GLU A 53 9.40 8.69 -31.34
C GLU A 53 10.91 8.56 -31.12
N PHE A 54 11.74 8.90 -32.11
CA PHE A 54 13.20 8.83 -31.96
C PHE A 54 13.75 9.70 -30.83
N VAL A 55 13.19 10.89 -30.62
CA VAL A 55 13.58 11.76 -29.49
C VAL A 55 13.20 11.10 -28.18
N LYS A 56 11.99 10.58 -28.07
CA LYS A 56 11.51 9.86 -26.88
C LYS A 56 12.41 8.67 -26.56
N ASP A 57 12.70 7.82 -27.54
CA ASP A 57 13.53 6.63 -27.37
C ASP A 57 14.98 6.99 -26.97
N ALA A 58 15.48 8.12 -27.47
CA ALA A 58 16.81 8.61 -27.13
C ALA A 58 16.90 9.22 -25.71
N LYS A 59 15.77 9.58 -25.07
CA LYS A 59 15.76 10.00 -23.66
C LYS A 59 16.16 8.87 -22.74
N ASP A 60 15.64 7.68 -23.05
CA ASP A 60 15.99 6.47 -22.34
C ASP A 60 17.33 5.94 -22.88
N ARG A 61 17.33 5.34 -24.08
CA ARG A 61 18.53 4.82 -24.76
C ARG A 61 18.23 4.34 -26.17
N LEU A 62 18.50 5.16 -27.18
CA LEU A 62 18.38 4.78 -28.59
C LEU A 62 19.72 4.26 -29.13
N VAL A 63 19.95 2.95 -29.02
CA VAL A 63 21.16 2.26 -29.51
C VAL A 63 22.42 2.84 -28.86
N LEU A 64 23.08 3.81 -29.49
CA LEU A 64 24.27 4.48 -28.97
C LEU A 64 23.97 5.87 -28.38
N ILE A 65 22.80 6.42 -28.68
CA ILE A 65 22.40 7.79 -28.34
C ILE A 65 21.57 7.76 -27.07
N VAL A 66 21.92 8.61 -26.12
CA VAL A 66 21.24 8.80 -24.84
C VAL A 66 21.06 10.29 -24.55
N GLU A 67 20.21 10.62 -23.59
CA GLU A 67 20.08 11.94 -22.97
C GLU A 67 20.85 11.96 -21.63
N PRO A 68 22.18 12.10 -21.63
CA PRO A 68 22.95 12.07 -20.39
C PRO A 68 22.64 13.28 -19.49
N GLN A 69 22.06 14.34 -20.06
CA GLN A 69 21.54 15.51 -19.35
C GLN A 69 20.21 15.90 -19.98
N PRO A 70 19.19 16.29 -19.19
CA PRO A 70 17.88 16.68 -19.73
C PRO A 70 17.99 17.75 -20.83
N GLY A 71 17.42 17.47 -21.99
CA GLY A 71 17.42 18.29 -23.20
C GLY A 71 18.67 18.17 -24.07
N LEU A 72 19.67 17.36 -23.69
CA LEU A 72 20.94 17.21 -24.40
C LEU A 72 21.20 15.75 -24.78
N PHE A 73 21.36 15.47 -26.07
CA PHE A 73 21.48 14.14 -26.64
C PHE A 73 22.87 13.89 -27.20
N GLY A 74 23.46 12.73 -26.91
CA GLY A 74 24.73 12.38 -27.50
C GLY A 74 25.12 10.93 -27.26
N PHE A 75 26.37 10.61 -27.54
CA PHE A 75 26.88 9.26 -27.33
C PHE A 75 27.52 9.13 -25.95
N GLU A 76 27.11 8.13 -25.19
CA GLU A 76 27.79 7.75 -23.96
C GLU A 76 28.94 6.77 -24.25
N LEU A 77 30.07 6.95 -23.55
CA LEU A 77 31.21 6.04 -23.63
C LEU A 77 30.81 4.58 -23.38
N ARG A 78 29.87 4.37 -22.46
CA ARG A 78 29.34 3.05 -22.10
C ARG A 78 28.64 2.34 -23.27
N SER A 79 27.78 3.03 -24.01
CA SER A 79 27.11 2.46 -25.19
C SER A 79 28.11 2.01 -26.25
N PHE A 80 29.19 2.76 -26.44
CA PHE A 80 30.28 2.35 -27.33
C PHE A 80 31.02 1.11 -26.81
N GLN A 81 31.34 1.05 -25.52
CA GLN A 81 32.00 -0.12 -24.93
C GLN A 81 31.16 -1.38 -25.10
N GLU A 82 29.85 -1.30 -24.84
CA GLU A 82 28.92 -2.42 -25.00
C GLU A 82 28.81 -2.85 -26.47
N PHE A 83 28.72 -1.90 -27.40
CA PHE A 83 28.72 -2.20 -28.84
C PHE A 83 30.02 -2.87 -29.29
N PHE A 84 31.19 -2.35 -28.90
CA PHE A 84 32.47 -2.94 -29.28
C PHE A 84 32.69 -4.30 -28.63
N ALA A 85 32.23 -4.51 -27.39
CA ALA A 85 32.22 -5.82 -26.75
C ALA A 85 31.38 -6.82 -27.56
N ALA A 86 30.17 -6.43 -27.98
CA ALA A 86 29.32 -7.28 -28.83
C ALA A 86 30.00 -7.60 -30.19
N VAL A 87 30.64 -6.62 -30.82
CA VAL A 87 31.41 -6.84 -32.07
C VAL A 87 32.58 -7.80 -31.85
N TYR A 88 33.27 -7.67 -30.71
CA TYR A 88 34.37 -8.56 -30.34
C TYR A 88 33.88 -9.99 -30.14
N LEU A 89 32.81 -10.19 -29.37
CA LEU A 89 32.20 -11.49 -29.11
C LEU A 89 31.62 -12.14 -30.38
N PHE A 90 31.12 -11.34 -31.32
CA PHE A 90 30.65 -11.85 -32.60
C PHE A 90 31.78 -12.40 -33.47
N LYS A 91 32.97 -11.78 -33.41
CA LYS A 91 34.14 -12.15 -34.23
C LYS A 91 34.99 -13.26 -33.62
N ASN A 92 34.98 -13.41 -32.30
CA ASN A 92 35.87 -14.32 -31.58
C ASN A 92 35.08 -15.40 -30.83
N GLY A 93 35.33 -16.67 -31.14
CA GLY A 93 34.70 -17.81 -30.48
C GLY A 93 33.36 -18.22 -31.08
N ASP A 94 32.63 -19.07 -30.36
CA ASP A 94 31.25 -19.42 -30.72
C ASP A 94 30.31 -18.30 -30.26
N ARG A 95 29.78 -17.55 -31.22
CA ARG A 95 28.87 -16.43 -30.98
C ARG A 95 27.57 -16.80 -30.26
N PHE A 96 27.06 -18.01 -30.43
CA PHE A 96 25.85 -18.45 -29.73
C PHE A 96 26.18 -18.83 -28.29
N GLU A 97 27.33 -19.50 -28.07
CA GLU A 97 27.84 -19.75 -26.71
C GLU A 97 28.13 -18.44 -25.98
N ASN A 98 28.85 -17.51 -26.61
CA ASN A 98 29.15 -16.19 -26.06
C ASN A 98 27.87 -15.45 -25.66
N LEU A 99 26.84 -15.48 -26.53
CA LEU A 99 25.55 -14.86 -26.25
C LEU A 99 24.87 -15.53 -25.04
N ARG A 100 24.87 -16.87 -25.01
CA ARG A 100 24.31 -17.66 -23.90
C ARG A 100 24.97 -17.35 -22.57
N GLU A 101 26.30 -17.33 -22.52
CA GLU A 101 27.06 -17.01 -21.31
C GLU A 101 26.75 -15.61 -20.78
N LYS A 102 26.56 -14.61 -21.66
CA LYS A 102 26.27 -13.24 -21.23
C LYS A 102 24.86 -13.06 -20.71
N ILE A 103 23.89 -13.78 -21.27
CA ILE A 103 22.53 -13.83 -20.72
C ILE A 103 22.50 -14.64 -19.42
N ALA A 104 23.33 -15.66 -19.25
CA ALA A 104 23.41 -16.37 -17.98
C ALA A 104 23.96 -15.48 -16.83
N ALA A 105 24.70 -14.40 -17.16
CA ALA A 105 25.27 -13.46 -16.21
C ALA A 105 24.36 -12.23 -15.93
N VAL A 106 23.03 -12.38 -16.04
CA VAL A 106 22.01 -11.31 -16.18
C VAL A 106 21.86 -10.31 -15.02
N ASP A 107 22.59 -10.45 -13.92
CA ASP A 107 22.59 -9.45 -12.84
C ASP A 107 23.26 -8.11 -13.22
N SER A 108 23.80 -7.99 -14.45
CA SER A 108 24.39 -6.75 -14.97
C SER A 108 23.66 -6.21 -16.18
N GLU A 109 23.08 -5.00 -16.05
CA GLU A 109 22.48 -4.25 -17.16
C GLU A 109 23.41 -4.12 -18.37
N HIS A 110 24.73 -4.07 -18.16
CA HIS A 110 25.72 -3.96 -19.23
C HIS A 110 25.74 -5.17 -20.15
N TRP A 111 25.73 -6.38 -19.58
CA TRP A 111 25.73 -7.61 -20.37
C TRP A 111 24.44 -7.81 -21.14
N ARG A 112 23.34 -7.25 -20.65
CA ARG A 112 22.05 -7.25 -21.35
C ARG A 112 22.12 -6.48 -22.67
N TYR A 113 22.63 -5.25 -22.68
CA TYR A 113 22.78 -4.47 -23.92
C TYR A 113 23.82 -5.06 -24.87
N VAL A 114 24.94 -5.60 -24.35
CA VAL A 114 25.91 -6.35 -25.16
C VAL A 114 25.24 -7.52 -25.87
N SER A 115 24.36 -8.25 -25.16
CA SER A 115 23.63 -9.41 -25.69
C SER A 115 22.66 -8.99 -26.80
N LEU A 116 21.96 -7.86 -26.65
CA LEU A 116 21.09 -7.31 -27.70
C LEU A 116 21.86 -6.88 -28.94
N PHE A 117 22.98 -6.16 -28.78
CA PHE A 117 23.83 -5.80 -29.93
C PHE A 117 24.39 -7.03 -30.65
N LEU A 118 24.78 -8.06 -29.89
CA LEU A 118 25.28 -9.32 -30.43
C LEU A 118 24.17 -10.05 -31.21
N ALA A 119 22.96 -10.17 -30.64
CA ALA A 119 21.81 -10.77 -31.31
C ALA A 119 21.43 -10.03 -32.60
N GLY A 120 21.29 -8.70 -32.56
CA GLY A 120 20.99 -7.89 -33.74
C GLY A 120 22.06 -8.01 -34.83
N ARG A 121 23.34 -8.19 -34.44
CA ARG A 121 24.43 -8.46 -35.39
C ARG A 121 24.32 -9.87 -36.00
N ILE A 122 24.01 -10.89 -35.20
CA ILE A 122 23.76 -12.25 -35.68
C ILE A 122 22.63 -12.27 -36.71
N VAL A 123 21.49 -11.63 -36.41
CA VAL A 123 20.34 -11.51 -37.32
C VAL A 123 20.74 -10.89 -38.66
N ARG A 124 21.47 -9.77 -38.61
CA ARG A 124 21.86 -9.02 -39.82
C ARG A 124 22.88 -9.76 -40.68
N GLU A 125 23.87 -10.43 -40.07
CA GLU A 125 25.03 -10.98 -40.79
C GLU A 125 24.83 -12.45 -41.18
N LEU A 126 23.99 -13.21 -40.46
CA LEU A 126 23.80 -14.65 -40.69
C LEU A 126 22.45 -15.01 -41.35
N GLY A 127 21.50 -14.08 -41.46
CA GLY A 127 20.23 -14.37 -42.14
C GLY A 127 19.43 -15.49 -41.45
N GLU A 128 19.08 -16.54 -42.18
CA GLU A 128 18.29 -17.68 -41.68
C GLU A 128 18.98 -18.42 -40.52
N ASP A 129 20.32 -18.43 -40.48
CA ASP A 129 21.09 -19.03 -39.38
C ASP A 129 20.85 -18.32 -38.02
N SER A 130 20.23 -17.15 -38.02
CA SER A 130 19.87 -16.44 -36.79
C SER A 130 18.78 -17.14 -35.96
N GLU A 131 18.00 -18.05 -36.54
CA GLU A 131 17.05 -18.92 -35.82
C GLU A 131 17.73 -19.77 -34.73
N LYS A 132 19.06 -19.99 -34.86
CA LYS A 132 19.88 -20.63 -33.84
C LYS A 132 19.95 -19.86 -32.52
N ILE A 133 19.62 -18.56 -32.48
CA ILE A 133 19.47 -17.83 -31.22
C ILE A 133 18.41 -18.54 -30.35
N LEU A 134 17.26 -18.89 -30.92
CA LEU A 134 16.20 -19.56 -30.16
C LEU A 134 16.64 -20.96 -29.68
N THR A 135 17.25 -21.75 -30.57
CA THR A 135 17.54 -23.17 -30.30
C THR A 135 18.84 -23.41 -29.55
N GLN A 136 19.85 -22.55 -29.70
CA GLN A 136 21.18 -22.70 -29.07
C GLN A 136 21.40 -21.75 -27.89
N VAL A 137 20.59 -20.69 -27.76
CA VAL A 137 20.73 -19.69 -26.68
C VAL A 137 19.51 -19.71 -25.77
N CYS A 138 18.35 -19.27 -26.25
CA CYS A 138 17.18 -19.05 -25.39
C CYS A 138 16.68 -20.36 -24.76
N ARG A 139 16.40 -21.40 -25.56
CA ARG A 139 15.91 -22.70 -25.05
C ARG A 139 16.88 -23.40 -24.09
N PRO A 140 18.19 -23.47 -24.38
CA PRO A 140 19.14 -24.07 -23.44
C PRO A 140 19.26 -23.33 -22.10
N LEU A 141 19.03 -22.01 -22.07
CA LEU A 141 19.04 -21.24 -20.81
C LEU A 141 17.89 -21.61 -19.89
N ASP A 142 16.74 -21.97 -20.45
CA ASP A 142 15.53 -22.27 -19.67
C ASP A 142 15.28 -23.78 -19.50
N ARG A 143 16.17 -24.65 -20.00
CA ARG A 143 16.04 -26.11 -19.86
C ARG A 143 16.93 -26.62 -18.73
N PRO A 144 16.45 -27.52 -17.86
CA PRO A 144 17.33 -28.16 -16.88
C PRO A 144 18.46 -28.90 -17.61
N VAL A 145 19.71 -28.65 -17.21
CA VAL A 145 20.89 -29.35 -17.75
C VAL A 145 21.15 -30.56 -16.85
N GLU A 146 20.91 -31.77 -17.36
CA GLU A 146 20.94 -33.03 -16.60
C GLU A 146 22.28 -33.33 -15.91
N ASP A 147 23.38 -32.70 -16.33
CA ASP A 147 24.74 -33.09 -15.91
C ASP A 147 25.52 -32.03 -15.10
N LYS A 148 24.95 -30.83 -14.84
CA LYS A 148 25.63 -29.78 -14.07
C LYS A 148 24.66 -29.00 -13.20
N ASN A 149 24.98 -28.91 -11.90
CA ASN A 149 24.33 -28.10 -10.84
C ASN A 149 24.28 -26.56 -11.10
N HIS A 150 24.24 -26.13 -12.36
CA HIS A 150 24.44 -24.73 -12.77
C HIS A 150 23.30 -24.09 -13.56
N ASN A 151 22.25 -24.82 -13.99
CA ASN A 151 21.10 -24.15 -14.61
C ASN A 151 20.08 -23.68 -13.57
N GLN A 152 20.57 -22.70 -12.82
CA GLN A 152 20.03 -22.14 -11.58
C GLN A 152 18.71 -21.35 -11.77
N ASN A 153 18.29 -21.03 -13.00
CA ASN A 153 17.25 -20.02 -13.24
C ASN A 153 16.15 -20.45 -14.22
N HIS A 154 15.92 -21.75 -14.44
CA HIS A 154 14.98 -22.20 -15.47
C HIS A 154 13.52 -21.76 -15.23
N PHE A 155 13.12 -21.54 -13.98
CA PHE A 155 11.82 -20.94 -13.62
C PHE A 155 11.72 -19.45 -13.90
N LEU A 156 12.85 -18.72 -13.86
CA LEU A 156 12.87 -17.29 -14.18
C LEU A 156 12.78 -17.05 -15.70
N ARG A 157 12.95 -18.10 -16.49
CA ARG A 157 12.89 -18.09 -17.96
C ARG A 157 13.74 -16.97 -18.60
N PRO A 158 15.02 -16.78 -18.20
CA PRO A 158 15.87 -15.73 -18.74
C PRO A 158 16.00 -15.77 -20.27
N GLY A 159 15.97 -16.97 -20.87
CA GLY A 159 15.96 -17.14 -22.32
C GLY A 159 14.69 -16.62 -22.98
N ALA A 160 13.52 -16.86 -22.38
CA ALA A 160 12.23 -16.37 -22.87
C ALA A 160 12.13 -14.84 -22.74
N TRP A 161 12.57 -14.27 -21.61
CA TRP A 161 12.68 -12.82 -21.47
C TRP A 161 13.59 -12.21 -22.54
N PHE A 162 14.76 -12.81 -22.78
CA PHE A 162 15.65 -12.34 -23.83
C PHE A 162 15.03 -12.45 -25.23
N ALA A 163 14.24 -13.51 -25.50
CA ALA A 163 13.52 -13.64 -26.75
C ALA A 163 12.53 -12.48 -26.97
N LEU A 164 11.78 -12.08 -25.94
CA LEU A 164 10.90 -10.91 -26.00
C LEU A 164 11.68 -9.62 -26.25
N GLU A 165 12.86 -9.46 -25.64
CA GLU A 165 13.70 -8.29 -25.86
C GLU A 165 14.23 -8.20 -27.29
N VAL A 166 14.67 -9.31 -27.87
CA VAL A 166 15.15 -9.35 -29.26
C VAL A 166 14.03 -8.97 -30.24
N VAL A 167 12.79 -9.39 -29.96
CA VAL A 167 11.65 -9.00 -30.79
C VAL A 167 11.27 -7.53 -30.57
N ALA A 168 11.25 -7.07 -29.32
CA ALA A 168 10.91 -5.69 -28.96
C ALA A 168 11.94 -4.67 -29.51
N ASP A 169 13.20 -5.07 -29.70
CA ASP A 169 14.24 -4.27 -30.38
C ASP A 169 13.89 -4.00 -31.86
N GLY A 170 12.95 -4.73 -32.45
CA GLY A 170 12.46 -4.51 -33.81
C GLY A 170 13.44 -4.93 -34.91
N SER A 171 14.59 -5.52 -34.56
CA SER A 171 15.60 -6.02 -35.51
C SER A 171 15.05 -7.08 -36.48
N LEU A 172 13.96 -7.76 -36.11
CA LEU A 172 13.28 -8.80 -36.87
C LEU A 172 12.08 -8.32 -37.69
N SER A 173 11.75 -7.03 -37.67
CA SER A 173 10.56 -6.45 -38.33
C SER A 173 10.50 -6.59 -39.87
N LYS A 174 11.57 -7.08 -40.51
CA LYS A 174 11.57 -7.33 -41.96
C LYS A 174 10.78 -8.60 -42.27
N SER A 175 9.97 -8.57 -43.34
CA SER A 175 9.09 -9.68 -43.75
C SER A 175 9.76 -11.04 -43.85
N GLN A 176 11.05 -11.09 -44.22
CA GLN A 176 11.83 -12.33 -44.34
C GLN A 176 12.06 -13.06 -43.00
N TYR A 177 11.95 -12.38 -41.85
CA TYR A 177 12.16 -12.99 -40.52
C TYR A 177 10.85 -13.24 -39.76
N ARG A 178 9.70 -13.12 -40.42
CA ARG A 178 8.39 -13.17 -39.75
C ARG A 178 8.12 -14.49 -39.01
N ASN A 179 8.56 -15.61 -39.57
CA ASN A 179 8.44 -16.92 -38.89
C ASN A 179 9.35 -16.98 -37.66
N PHE A 180 10.59 -16.51 -37.76
CA PHE A 180 11.50 -16.47 -36.62
C PHE A 180 11.01 -15.51 -35.52
N GLN A 181 10.44 -14.37 -35.90
CA GLN A 181 9.80 -13.45 -34.97
C GLN A 181 8.61 -14.11 -34.26
N TYR A 182 7.77 -14.85 -35.00
CA TYR A 182 6.68 -15.64 -34.42
C TYR A 182 7.21 -16.63 -33.38
N ASP A 183 8.24 -17.41 -33.71
CA ASP A 183 8.82 -18.41 -32.82
C ASP A 183 9.44 -17.79 -31.55
N LEU A 184 10.04 -16.60 -31.65
CA LEU A 184 10.57 -15.86 -30.50
C LEU A 184 9.48 -15.25 -29.63
N ILE A 185 8.39 -14.73 -30.20
CA ILE A 185 7.24 -14.27 -29.41
C ILE A 185 6.60 -15.46 -28.71
N ASP A 186 6.42 -16.57 -29.42
CA ASP A 186 5.79 -17.78 -28.89
C ASP A 186 6.57 -18.34 -27.70
N TYR A 187 7.88 -18.51 -27.90
CA TYR A 187 8.78 -18.91 -26.83
C TYR A 187 8.89 -17.87 -25.72
N GLY A 188 8.96 -16.60 -26.08
CA GLY A 188 9.05 -15.49 -25.14
C GLY A 188 7.84 -15.42 -24.21
N LEU A 189 6.65 -15.74 -24.72
CA LEU A 189 5.42 -15.84 -23.93
C LEU A 189 5.35 -17.10 -23.06
N GLU A 190 6.32 -18.01 -23.08
CA GLU A 190 6.45 -19.05 -22.05
C GLU A 190 6.73 -18.46 -20.65
N VAL A 191 7.14 -17.18 -20.54
CA VAL A 191 7.18 -16.49 -19.23
C VAL A 191 5.79 -16.46 -18.57
N LEU A 192 4.71 -16.45 -19.36
CA LEU A 192 3.35 -16.55 -18.83
C LEU A 192 3.02 -17.93 -18.29
N ASP A 193 3.79 -18.96 -18.63
CA ASP A 193 3.59 -20.30 -18.08
C ASP A 193 4.13 -20.39 -16.64
N THR A 194 4.68 -19.27 -16.13
CA THR A 194 5.16 -19.09 -14.75
C THR A 194 4.36 -17.98 -14.05
N GLY A 195 4.27 -18.03 -12.72
CA GLY A 195 3.70 -16.93 -11.96
C GLY A 195 4.58 -15.67 -12.10
N LEU A 196 4.00 -14.56 -12.57
CA LEU A 196 4.71 -13.30 -12.78
C LEU A 196 4.43 -12.31 -11.65
N THR A 197 5.49 -11.68 -11.15
CA THR A 197 5.41 -10.51 -10.25
C THR A 197 4.90 -9.26 -11.00
N ASP A 198 4.47 -8.23 -10.26
CA ASP A 198 4.03 -6.96 -10.85
C ASP A 198 5.14 -6.26 -11.67
N GLU A 199 6.40 -6.38 -11.25
CA GLU A 199 7.55 -5.86 -11.98
C GLU A 199 7.76 -6.61 -13.30
N GLN A 200 7.75 -7.94 -13.27
CA GLN A 200 7.85 -8.78 -14.47
C GLN A 200 6.68 -8.52 -15.42
N MET A 201 5.48 -8.32 -14.90
CA MET A 201 4.32 -7.96 -15.71
C MET A 201 4.47 -6.59 -16.37
N SER A 202 4.97 -5.60 -15.64
CA SER A 202 5.27 -4.27 -16.20
C SER A 202 6.31 -4.38 -17.32
N ARG A 203 7.34 -5.21 -17.13
CA ARG A 203 8.36 -5.52 -18.14
C ARG A 203 7.77 -6.21 -19.37
N LEU A 204 6.85 -7.17 -19.20
CA LEU A 204 6.16 -7.84 -20.29
C LEU A 204 5.25 -6.88 -21.09
N PHE A 205 4.53 -5.99 -20.40
CA PHE A 205 3.78 -4.91 -21.05
C PHE A 205 4.70 -4.01 -21.87
N PHE A 206 5.85 -3.62 -21.30
CA PHE A 206 6.83 -2.83 -22.03
C PHE A 206 7.23 -3.51 -23.35
N TYR A 207 7.66 -4.77 -23.34
CA TYR A 207 8.08 -5.45 -24.58
C TYR A 207 6.94 -5.66 -25.58
N THR A 208 5.76 -6.08 -25.11
CA THR A 208 4.62 -6.29 -26.01
C THR A 208 4.11 -4.98 -26.60
N ASN A 209 4.24 -3.85 -25.87
CA ASN A 209 3.90 -2.52 -26.38
C ASN A 209 4.81 -2.05 -27.52
N GLN A 210 6.08 -2.47 -27.52
CA GLN A 210 7.04 -2.13 -28.59
C GLN A 210 6.82 -2.89 -29.90
N LEU A 211 5.97 -3.93 -29.90
CA LEU A 211 5.62 -4.63 -31.13
C LEU A 211 4.86 -3.71 -32.09
N SER A 212 5.12 -3.86 -33.40
CA SER A 212 4.35 -3.15 -34.42
C SER A 212 2.88 -3.58 -34.40
N GLN A 213 1.93 -2.70 -34.78
CA GLN A 213 0.51 -3.07 -34.80
C GLN A 213 0.21 -4.31 -35.68
N PRO A 214 0.83 -4.48 -36.86
CA PRO A 214 0.71 -5.73 -37.61
C PRO A 214 1.19 -6.96 -36.84
N ASP A 215 2.31 -6.87 -36.12
CA ASP A 215 2.83 -8.01 -35.36
C ASP A 215 1.99 -8.31 -34.11
N LYS A 216 1.42 -7.29 -33.47
CA LYS A 216 0.41 -7.47 -32.42
C LYS A 216 -0.78 -8.27 -32.97
N ASN A 217 -1.37 -7.82 -34.07
CA ASN A 217 -2.58 -8.43 -34.64
C ASN A 217 -2.33 -9.83 -35.23
N ASP A 218 -1.21 -10.03 -35.91
CA ASP A 218 -0.98 -11.25 -36.69
C ASP A 218 -0.19 -12.32 -35.92
N LEU A 219 0.69 -11.93 -34.99
CA LEU A 219 1.57 -12.85 -34.27
C LEU A 219 1.14 -12.96 -32.80
N LEU A 220 1.19 -11.86 -32.04
CA LEU A 220 0.92 -11.87 -30.59
C LEU A 220 -0.49 -12.39 -30.28
N ARG A 221 -1.51 -11.86 -30.98
CA ARG A 221 -2.90 -12.28 -30.83
C ARG A 221 -3.06 -13.79 -31.03
N ARG A 222 -2.57 -14.31 -32.16
CA ARG A 222 -2.69 -15.74 -32.50
C ARG A 222 -2.01 -16.64 -31.49
N ILE A 223 -0.85 -16.23 -30.96
CA ILE A 223 -0.12 -16.98 -29.94
C ILE A 223 -0.91 -17.01 -28.64
N LEU A 224 -1.42 -15.87 -28.18
CA LEU A 224 -2.24 -15.79 -26.97
C LEU A 224 -3.53 -16.61 -27.10
N GLU A 225 -4.28 -16.44 -28.19
CA GLU A 225 -5.50 -17.22 -28.46
C GLU A 225 -5.22 -18.73 -28.47
N ARG A 226 -4.10 -19.15 -29.08
CA ARG A 226 -3.67 -20.55 -29.08
C ARG A 226 -3.31 -21.04 -27.67
N LYS A 227 -2.63 -20.23 -26.85
CA LYS A 227 -2.31 -20.57 -25.46
C LYS A 227 -3.59 -20.75 -24.63
N PHE A 228 -4.55 -19.83 -24.72
CA PHE A 228 -5.84 -19.95 -24.04
C PHE A 228 -6.65 -21.19 -24.46
N ASN A 229 -6.59 -21.56 -25.74
CA ASN A 229 -7.25 -22.76 -26.24
C ASN A 229 -6.44 -24.05 -26.01
N GLY A 230 -5.23 -23.93 -25.46
CA GLY A 230 -4.34 -25.05 -25.15
C GLY A 230 -4.71 -25.71 -23.83
N LYS A 231 -4.75 -27.05 -23.81
CA LYS A 231 -5.08 -27.83 -22.60
C LYS A 231 -4.08 -27.67 -21.44
N ASN A 232 -2.89 -27.13 -21.72
CA ASN A 232 -1.77 -27.10 -20.78
C ASN A 232 -1.48 -25.69 -20.23
N PHE A 233 -2.29 -24.68 -20.56
CA PHE A 233 -2.04 -23.32 -20.06
C PHE A 233 -2.59 -23.17 -18.62
N PRO A 234 -1.74 -22.97 -17.61
CA PRO A 234 -2.17 -23.00 -16.20
C PRO A 234 -3.21 -21.92 -15.90
N GLU A 235 -4.33 -22.28 -15.26
CA GLU A 235 -5.40 -21.33 -14.87
C GLU A 235 -4.87 -20.15 -14.03
N SER A 236 -3.87 -20.39 -13.17
CA SER A 236 -3.19 -19.37 -12.36
C SER A 236 -2.55 -18.25 -13.18
N CYS A 237 -2.25 -18.52 -14.46
CA CYS A 237 -1.59 -17.57 -15.36
C CYS A 237 -2.56 -16.83 -16.28
N TRP A 238 -3.85 -17.21 -16.28
CA TRP A 238 -4.85 -16.59 -17.14
C TRP A 238 -5.03 -15.10 -16.85
N GLU A 239 -4.94 -14.68 -15.57
CA GLU A 239 -5.06 -13.25 -15.21
C GLU A 239 -4.06 -12.40 -15.99
N ASN A 240 -2.79 -12.79 -15.96
CA ASN A 240 -1.70 -12.06 -16.59
C ASN A 240 -1.81 -12.08 -18.11
N ALA A 241 -2.13 -13.23 -18.70
CA ALA A 241 -2.30 -13.35 -20.14
C ALA A 241 -3.49 -12.54 -20.66
N LEU A 242 -4.63 -12.57 -19.96
CA LEU A 242 -5.82 -11.82 -20.35
C LEU A 242 -5.64 -10.32 -20.14
N ARG A 243 -4.83 -9.91 -19.15
CA ARG A 243 -4.46 -8.50 -18.98
C ARG A 243 -3.66 -8.00 -20.19
N ILE A 244 -2.71 -8.80 -20.71
CA ILE A 244 -1.97 -8.46 -21.94
C ILE A 244 -2.91 -8.46 -23.14
N TYR A 245 -3.73 -9.49 -23.28
CA TYR A 245 -4.69 -9.59 -24.38
C TYR A 245 -5.65 -8.39 -24.39
N GLY A 246 -6.22 -8.05 -23.24
CA GLY A 246 -7.15 -6.93 -23.08
C GLY A 246 -6.51 -5.56 -23.32
N GLU A 247 -5.23 -5.38 -23.02
CA GLU A 247 -4.53 -4.13 -23.35
C GLU A 247 -4.36 -3.94 -24.87
N HIS A 248 -4.02 -5.00 -25.59
CA HIS A 248 -3.72 -4.92 -27.03
C HIS A 248 -4.92 -5.17 -27.95
N PHE A 249 -5.90 -5.96 -27.52
CA PHE A 249 -7.06 -6.41 -28.31
C PHE A 249 -8.41 -6.18 -27.60
N PRO A 250 -8.69 -4.95 -27.15
CA PRO A 250 -9.86 -4.62 -26.34
C PRO A 250 -11.19 -4.51 -27.13
N GLN A 251 -11.33 -5.08 -28.32
CA GLN A 251 -12.63 -5.06 -29.04
C GLN A 251 -13.07 -6.43 -29.50
N GLU A 252 -12.41 -7.48 -29.01
CA GLU A 252 -12.61 -8.84 -29.50
C GLU A 252 -13.62 -9.60 -28.62
N ASP A 253 -14.55 -10.32 -29.26
CA ASP A 253 -15.48 -11.23 -28.60
C ASP A 253 -14.75 -12.37 -27.88
N PHE A 254 -13.54 -12.73 -28.37
CA PHE A 254 -12.67 -13.71 -27.72
C PHE A 254 -12.35 -13.36 -26.27
N LEU A 255 -12.09 -12.08 -25.96
CA LEU A 255 -11.82 -11.66 -24.58
C LEU A 255 -13.07 -11.84 -23.71
N LYS A 256 -14.26 -11.54 -24.23
CA LYS A 256 -15.54 -11.73 -23.52
C LYS A 256 -15.77 -13.21 -23.24
N GLU A 257 -15.56 -14.07 -24.23
CA GLU A 257 -15.67 -15.52 -24.11
C GLU A 257 -14.75 -16.05 -23.01
N LYS A 258 -13.47 -15.66 -22.99
CA LYS A 258 -12.52 -16.13 -21.96
C LYS A 258 -12.78 -15.57 -20.57
N VAL A 259 -13.30 -14.34 -20.47
CA VAL A 259 -13.77 -13.81 -19.19
C VAL A 259 -15.00 -14.58 -18.71
N ASP A 260 -15.97 -14.86 -19.58
CA ASP A 260 -17.15 -15.66 -19.24
C ASP A 260 -16.74 -17.09 -18.82
N GLU A 261 -15.78 -17.73 -19.50
CA GLU A 261 -15.21 -19.03 -19.11
C GLU A 261 -14.61 -18.99 -17.69
N LEU A 262 -13.85 -17.94 -17.34
CA LEU A 262 -13.31 -17.80 -15.98
C LEU A 262 -14.41 -17.62 -14.93
N LEU A 263 -15.44 -16.85 -15.26
CA LEU A 263 -16.56 -16.61 -14.38
C LEU A 263 -17.36 -17.90 -14.11
N GLU A 264 -17.49 -18.77 -15.12
CA GLU A 264 -18.17 -20.07 -15.02
C GLU A 264 -17.41 -21.12 -14.19
N THR A 265 -16.14 -20.88 -13.82
CA THR A 265 -15.37 -21.84 -13.00
C THR A 265 -15.85 -21.97 -11.56
N GLU A 266 -16.66 -21.03 -11.06
CA GLU A 266 -17.10 -20.92 -9.65
C GLU A 266 -15.96 -20.81 -8.61
N LYS A 267 -14.69 -20.74 -9.05
CA LYS A 267 -13.53 -20.55 -8.17
C LYS A 267 -13.41 -19.06 -7.84
N LYS A 268 -13.60 -18.70 -6.55
CA LYS A 268 -13.57 -17.30 -6.08
C LYS A 268 -12.38 -16.50 -6.63
N ASN A 269 -11.17 -17.04 -6.58
CA ASN A 269 -9.97 -16.33 -7.06
C ASN A 269 -10.00 -16.06 -8.57
N LEU A 270 -10.43 -17.02 -9.38
CA LEU A 270 -10.55 -16.84 -10.84
C LEU A 270 -11.66 -15.87 -11.22
N ILE A 271 -12.78 -15.88 -10.49
CA ILE A 271 -13.85 -14.90 -10.64
C ILE A 271 -13.34 -13.49 -10.33
N LEU A 272 -12.60 -13.32 -9.23
CA LEU A 272 -12.02 -12.03 -8.84
C LEU A 272 -11.01 -11.55 -9.90
N SER A 273 -10.16 -12.43 -10.43
CA SER A 273 -9.26 -12.13 -11.54
C SER A 273 -10.01 -11.73 -12.81
N ALA A 274 -11.08 -12.45 -13.17
CA ALA A 274 -11.95 -12.13 -14.30
C ALA A 274 -12.58 -10.73 -14.16
N PHE A 275 -12.98 -10.35 -12.94
CA PHE A 275 -13.46 -9.00 -12.66
C PHE A 275 -12.35 -7.96 -12.76
N LYS A 276 -11.16 -8.21 -12.21
CA LYS A 276 -10.01 -7.30 -12.37
C LYS A 276 -9.70 -7.07 -13.84
N ILE A 277 -9.65 -8.13 -14.66
CA ILE A 277 -9.46 -8.03 -16.12
C ILE A 277 -10.58 -7.23 -16.76
N SER A 278 -11.84 -7.56 -16.43
CA SER A 278 -13.01 -6.85 -16.96
C SER A 278 -12.95 -5.36 -16.65
N CYS A 279 -12.55 -4.99 -15.44
CA CYS A 279 -12.41 -3.59 -15.04
C CYS A 279 -11.21 -2.92 -15.73
N LEU A 280 -10.08 -3.63 -15.85
CA LEU A 280 -8.85 -3.08 -16.41
C LEU A 280 -8.96 -2.86 -17.92
N ALA A 281 -9.39 -3.89 -18.66
CA ALA A 281 -9.45 -3.90 -20.11
C ALA A 281 -10.73 -3.24 -20.67
N LEU A 282 -11.86 -3.31 -19.94
CA LEU A 282 -13.16 -3.07 -20.58
C LEU A 282 -13.80 -1.70 -20.30
N LEU A 283 -13.38 -0.97 -19.26
CA LEU A 283 -14.00 0.33 -18.91
C LEU A 283 -13.77 1.44 -19.94
N HIS A 284 -12.69 1.38 -20.71
CA HIS A 284 -12.42 2.38 -21.76
C HIS A 284 -12.98 2.00 -23.14
N ILE A 285 -13.42 0.75 -23.35
CA ILE A 285 -13.53 0.18 -24.71
C ILE A 285 -14.81 -0.63 -24.97
N TYR A 286 -15.56 -1.07 -23.94
CA TYR A 286 -16.68 -2.02 -24.13
C TYR A 286 -18.05 -1.57 -23.62
N GLU A 287 -19.06 -2.32 -24.09
CA GLU A 287 -20.49 -2.28 -23.77
C GLU A 287 -20.78 -2.34 -22.25
N PRO A 288 -21.13 -1.22 -21.60
CA PRO A 288 -21.38 -1.18 -20.15
C PRO A 288 -22.47 -2.14 -19.68
N GLN A 289 -23.42 -2.47 -20.56
CA GLN A 289 -24.47 -3.45 -20.30
C GLN A 289 -23.94 -4.86 -20.10
N TRP A 290 -22.93 -5.26 -20.88
CA TRP A 290 -22.32 -6.59 -20.78
C TRP A 290 -21.66 -6.76 -19.42
N THR A 291 -20.85 -5.79 -19.00
CA THR A 291 -20.14 -5.78 -17.71
C THR A 291 -21.12 -5.71 -16.53
N ALA A 292 -22.15 -4.86 -16.61
CA ALA A 292 -23.15 -4.72 -15.55
C ALA A 292 -23.89 -6.04 -15.30
N LYS A 293 -24.22 -6.79 -16.36
CA LYS A 293 -24.85 -8.11 -16.24
C LYS A 293 -23.96 -9.10 -15.49
N ARG A 294 -22.65 -9.13 -15.73
CA ARG A 294 -21.72 -10.05 -15.04
C ARG A 294 -21.54 -9.64 -13.58
N LEU A 295 -21.32 -8.35 -13.31
CA LEU A 295 -21.22 -7.85 -11.95
C LEU A 295 -22.50 -8.14 -11.15
N GLN A 296 -23.68 -8.07 -11.78
CA GLN A 296 -24.93 -8.48 -11.14
C GLN A 296 -24.98 -9.99 -10.86
N ASN A 297 -24.65 -10.83 -11.84
CA ASN A 297 -24.73 -12.28 -11.73
C ASN A 297 -23.81 -12.85 -10.64
N TYR A 298 -22.63 -12.25 -10.45
CA TYR A 298 -21.64 -12.70 -9.47
C TYR A 298 -21.47 -11.71 -8.31
N TRP A 299 -22.51 -10.93 -7.99
CA TRP A 299 -22.51 -9.93 -6.92
C TRP A 299 -21.83 -10.40 -5.62
N SER A 300 -22.19 -11.60 -5.14
CA SER A 300 -21.68 -12.18 -3.89
C SER A 300 -20.17 -12.43 -3.90
N HIS A 301 -19.55 -12.62 -5.07
CA HIS A 301 -18.14 -12.98 -5.16
C HIS A 301 -17.23 -11.76 -5.01
N TRP A 302 -17.64 -10.60 -5.54
CA TRP A 302 -16.76 -9.43 -5.63
C TRP A 302 -17.11 -8.30 -4.66
N ILE A 303 -18.36 -8.20 -4.17
CA ILE A 303 -18.76 -7.08 -3.29
C ILE A 303 -18.03 -7.09 -1.94
N GLU A 304 -17.60 -8.28 -1.49
CA GLU A 304 -16.79 -8.44 -0.28
C GLU A 304 -15.34 -7.97 -0.47
N ASN A 305 -14.89 -7.85 -1.73
CA ASN A 305 -13.55 -7.42 -2.06
C ASN A 305 -13.53 -5.92 -2.36
N GLU A 306 -13.43 -5.13 -1.29
CA GLU A 306 -13.42 -3.65 -1.35
C GLU A 306 -12.38 -3.10 -2.35
N ASP A 307 -11.20 -3.74 -2.47
CA ASP A 307 -10.15 -3.33 -3.41
C ASP A 307 -10.61 -3.42 -4.88
N ILE A 308 -11.39 -4.44 -5.27
CA ILE A 308 -11.94 -4.54 -6.63
C ILE A 308 -13.00 -3.49 -6.86
N VAL A 309 -13.90 -3.30 -5.88
CA VAL A 309 -14.93 -2.27 -5.94
C VAL A 309 -14.27 -0.91 -6.17
N MET A 310 -13.17 -0.60 -5.47
CA MET A 310 -12.52 0.69 -5.58
C MET A 310 -11.73 0.91 -6.86
N LYS A 311 -10.99 -0.10 -7.32
CA LYS A 311 -10.32 -0.03 -8.63
C LYS A 311 -11.31 0.20 -9.77
N PHE A 312 -12.57 -0.23 -9.61
CA PHE A 312 -13.65 0.04 -10.53
C PHE A 312 -14.05 1.53 -10.59
N TRP A 313 -14.15 2.21 -9.43
CA TRP A 313 -14.66 3.58 -9.32
C TRP A 313 -13.69 4.67 -9.80
N LEU A 314 -12.39 4.37 -9.89
CA LEU A 314 -11.35 5.36 -10.21
C LEU A 314 -11.13 5.59 -11.71
N LYS A 315 -11.72 4.77 -12.57
CA LYS A 315 -11.49 4.84 -14.02
C LYS A 315 -12.60 5.61 -14.75
N ASP A 316 -12.24 6.25 -15.86
CA ASP A 316 -13.21 6.84 -16.78
C ASP A 316 -14.15 5.76 -17.34
N GLY A 317 -15.47 5.97 -17.25
CA GLY A 317 -16.49 5.05 -17.80
C GLY A 317 -17.46 4.43 -16.79
N TYR A 318 -17.18 4.50 -15.48
CA TYR A 318 -18.06 3.93 -14.45
C TYR A 318 -19.49 4.49 -14.48
N SER A 319 -19.63 5.76 -14.87
CA SER A 319 -20.93 6.44 -14.96
C SER A 319 -21.83 5.81 -16.02
N GLN A 320 -21.25 5.32 -17.13
CA GLN A 320 -22.00 4.59 -18.14
C GLN A 320 -22.40 3.20 -17.65
N LEU A 321 -21.52 2.52 -16.90
CA LEU A 321 -21.87 1.24 -16.27
C LEU A 321 -23.06 1.39 -15.32
N LEU A 322 -22.97 2.33 -14.37
CA LEU A 322 -24.02 2.55 -13.39
C LEU A 322 -25.37 2.86 -14.04
N ARG A 323 -25.38 3.65 -15.12
CA ARG A 323 -26.61 3.96 -15.88
C ARG A 323 -27.26 2.72 -16.50
N CYS A 324 -26.48 1.70 -16.84
CA CYS A 324 -26.97 0.44 -17.41
C CYS A 324 -27.23 -0.64 -16.36
N TRP A 325 -26.90 -0.41 -15.08
CA TRP A 325 -26.94 -1.43 -14.05
C TRP A 325 -28.24 -1.38 -13.24
N SER A 326 -29.05 -2.42 -13.37
CA SER A 326 -30.28 -2.60 -12.58
C SER A 326 -30.01 -3.19 -11.20
N LEU A 327 -29.43 -2.38 -10.31
CA LEU A 327 -29.19 -2.76 -8.90
C LEU A 327 -30.48 -2.66 -8.07
N SER A 328 -30.63 -3.52 -7.07
CA SER A 328 -31.66 -3.34 -6.03
C SER A 328 -31.25 -2.25 -5.04
N GLU A 329 -32.20 -1.67 -4.30
CA GLU A 329 -31.92 -0.64 -3.29
C GLU A 329 -30.88 -1.09 -2.25
N SER A 330 -30.92 -2.36 -1.83
CA SER A 330 -29.95 -2.94 -0.89
C SER A 330 -28.53 -2.97 -1.48
N GLN A 331 -28.39 -3.33 -2.76
CA GLN A 331 -27.12 -3.36 -3.47
C GLN A 331 -26.58 -1.95 -3.69
N TYR A 332 -27.46 -0.98 -3.99
CA TYR A 332 -27.11 0.43 -4.06
C TYR A 332 -26.54 0.95 -2.74
N LYS A 333 -27.21 0.66 -1.61
CA LYS A 333 -26.70 1.03 -0.28
C LYS A 333 -25.33 0.42 -0.02
N LYS A 334 -25.14 -0.86 -0.37
CA LYS A 334 -23.86 -1.54 -0.16
C LYS A 334 -22.73 -0.93 -1.00
N ILE A 335 -22.98 -0.58 -2.26
CA ILE A 335 -21.99 0.13 -3.08
C ILE A 335 -21.69 1.51 -2.49
N ALA A 336 -22.71 2.25 -2.06
CA ALA A 336 -22.53 3.56 -1.45
C ALA A 336 -21.64 3.48 -0.19
N GLU A 337 -21.87 2.49 0.67
CA GLU A 337 -21.02 2.20 1.82
C GLU A 337 -19.56 1.96 1.42
N VAL A 338 -19.32 1.12 0.41
CA VAL A 338 -17.96 0.78 -0.03
C VAL A 338 -17.25 1.99 -0.64
N ILE A 339 -17.95 2.78 -1.47
CA ILE A 339 -17.43 4.04 -2.05
C ILE A 339 -16.98 4.97 -0.92
N ILE A 340 -17.83 5.15 0.09
CA ILE A 340 -17.57 6.03 1.22
C ILE A 340 -16.38 5.53 2.05
N LYS A 341 -16.39 4.26 2.44
CA LYS A 341 -15.39 3.67 3.35
C LYS A 341 -13.98 3.78 2.80
N ASN A 342 -13.82 3.60 1.49
CA ASN A 342 -12.52 3.56 0.84
C ASN A 342 -12.12 4.87 0.16
N PHE A 343 -12.99 5.88 0.22
CA PHE A 343 -12.78 7.17 -0.40
C PHE A 343 -11.43 7.87 -0.07
N PRO A 344 -10.88 7.83 1.17
CA PRO A 344 -9.66 8.59 1.52
C PRO A 344 -8.39 8.18 0.75
N HIS A 345 -8.33 6.94 0.26
CA HIS A 345 -7.07 6.32 -0.17
C HIS A 345 -6.72 6.57 -1.65
N TYR A 346 -7.68 7.00 -2.48
CA TYR A 346 -7.55 6.82 -3.93
C TYR A 346 -7.69 8.10 -4.77
N PHE A 347 -8.14 9.23 -4.21
CA PHE A 347 -8.46 10.44 -4.97
C PHE A 347 -7.40 11.56 -4.87
N TYR A 348 -6.12 11.21 -4.92
CA TYR A 348 -5.03 12.21 -4.92
C TYR A 348 -4.81 12.91 -6.28
N ASN A 349 -5.45 12.44 -7.35
CA ASN A 349 -5.28 13.03 -8.68
C ASN A 349 -6.31 14.14 -8.95
N SER A 350 -5.80 15.37 -9.07
CA SER A 350 -6.52 16.64 -9.20
C SER A 350 -7.20 16.86 -10.55
N ARG A 351 -8.14 16.00 -10.95
CA ARG A 351 -9.02 16.34 -12.08
C ARG A 351 -10.02 17.41 -11.63
N GLN A 352 -10.13 18.50 -12.40
CA GLN A 352 -11.23 19.44 -12.25
C GLN A 352 -12.52 18.71 -12.58
N VAL A 353 -13.41 18.56 -11.61
CA VAL A 353 -14.73 17.98 -11.82
C VAL A 353 -15.66 19.11 -12.25
N ASP A 354 -16.26 18.97 -13.43
CA ASP A 354 -17.23 19.93 -13.92
C ASP A 354 -18.58 19.73 -13.20
N TRP A 355 -19.20 20.84 -12.81
CA TRP A 355 -20.32 20.86 -11.87
C TRP A 355 -21.66 21.03 -12.60
N GLU A 356 -22.30 19.91 -12.91
CA GLU A 356 -23.67 19.90 -13.41
C GLU A 356 -24.60 19.16 -12.43
N PHE A 357 -25.30 19.94 -11.59
CA PHE A 357 -26.37 19.43 -10.74
C PHE A 357 -27.57 19.07 -11.61
N THR A 358 -27.67 17.83 -12.06
CA THR A 358 -28.88 17.34 -12.73
C THR A 358 -29.82 16.69 -11.71
N GLN A 359 -31.13 16.93 -11.87
CA GLN A 359 -32.17 16.44 -10.95
C GLN A 359 -32.46 14.92 -11.09
N SER A 360 -31.59 14.16 -11.74
CA SER A 360 -31.89 12.77 -12.10
C SER A 360 -32.07 11.90 -10.84
N GLN A 361 -33.28 11.34 -10.69
CA GLN A 361 -33.74 10.64 -9.48
C GLN A 361 -33.30 9.17 -9.39
N THR A 362 -32.69 8.61 -10.43
CA THR A 362 -32.37 7.17 -10.41
C THR A 362 -31.25 6.88 -9.41
N LEU A 363 -31.34 5.74 -8.72
CA LEU A 363 -30.31 5.32 -7.76
C LEU A 363 -28.90 5.24 -8.39
N ALA A 364 -28.82 4.87 -9.68
CA ALA A 364 -27.59 4.92 -10.46
C ALA A 364 -26.99 6.33 -10.51
N TYR A 365 -27.82 7.33 -10.80
CA TYR A 365 -27.37 8.72 -10.83
C TYR A 365 -26.94 9.20 -9.46
N GLN A 366 -27.66 8.79 -8.41
CA GLN A 366 -27.30 9.11 -7.03
C GLN A 366 -25.94 8.53 -6.62
N LEU A 367 -25.54 7.33 -7.09
CA LEU A 367 -24.19 6.79 -6.86
C LEU A 367 -23.10 7.51 -7.65
N ILE A 368 -23.38 7.87 -8.91
CA ILE A 368 -22.47 8.72 -9.70
C ILE A 368 -22.24 10.03 -8.96
N PHE A 369 -23.34 10.62 -8.48
CA PHE A 369 -23.30 11.86 -7.73
C PHE A 369 -22.57 11.71 -6.39
N LEU A 370 -22.77 10.61 -5.66
CA LEU A 370 -22.00 10.29 -4.46
C LEU A 370 -20.50 10.23 -4.74
N SER A 371 -20.10 9.62 -5.86
CA SER A 371 -18.68 9.53 -6.26
C SER A 371 -18.10 10.93 -6.53
N ILE A 372 -18.87 11.79 -7.19
CA ILE A 372 -18.51 13.20 -7.43
C ILE A 372 -18.38 13.95 -6.09
N ILE A 373 -19.42 13.91 -5.24
CA ILE A 373 -19.44 14.57 -3.92
C ILE A 373 -18.26 14.11 -3.08
N SER A 374 -17.99 12.80 -3.09
CA SER A 374 -16.86 12.26 -2.37
C SER A 374 -15.59 12.94 -2.89
N HIS A 375 -15.29 12.91 -4.19
CA HIS A 375 -14.11 13.56 -4.77
C HIS A 375 -13.92 15.02 -4.30
N ILE A 376 -15.01 15.78 -4.21
CA ILE A 376 -15.04 17.15 -3.68
C ILE A 376 -14.61 17.18 -2.22
N ILE A 377 -15.15 16.30 -1.38
CA ILE A 377 -14.75 16.18 0.03
C ILE A 377 -13.23 15.94 0.15
N THR A 378 -12.59 15.17 -0.75
CA THR A 378 -11.11 15.04 -0.74
C THR A 378 -10.41 16.28 -1.25
N GLN A 379 -10.88 16.88 -2.35
CA GLN A 379 -10.25 18.07 -2.92
C GLN A 379 -10.25 19.25 -1.96
N TYR A 380 -11.34 19.42 -1.22
CA TYR A 380 -11.53 20.49 -0.24
C TYR A 380 -11.39 19.98 1.19
N ARG A 381 -10.80 18.79 1.38
CA ARG A 381 -10.48 18.27 2.71
C ARG A 381 -9.65 19.32 3.43
N TRP A 382 -10.08 19.68 4.63
CA TRP A 382 -9.31 20.59 5.46
C TRP A 382 -7.99 19.94 5.85
N GLN A 383 -6.88 20.56 5.42
CA GLN A 383 -5.60 20.34 6.09
C GLN A 383 -5.57 21.22 7.35
N PRO A 384 -5.03 20.73 8.48
CA PRO A 384 -4.91 21.54 9.69
C PRO A 384 -4.04 22.78 9.39
N LEU A 385 -4.68 23.94 9.25
CA LEU A 385 -4.06 25.17 8.72
C LEU A 385 -3.17 25.91 9.73
N LYS A 386 -3.20 25.54 11.01
CA LYS A 386 -2.37 26.15 12.03
C LYS A 386 -1.85 25.12 13.00
N GLU A 387 -0.79 24.46 12.56
CA GLU A 387 0.09 23.74 13.46
C GLU A 387 0.78 24.77 14.35
N ILE A 388 0.24 24.99 15.55
CA ILE A 388 1.01 25.69 16.57
C ILE A 388 2.02 24.65 17.05
N LYS A 389 3.20 24.62 16.43
CA LYS A 389 4.32 23.86 16.94
C LYS A 389 4.75 24.46 18.27
N ILE A 390 4.06 24.02 19.31
CA ILE A 390 4.47 24.25 20.65
C ILE A 390 5.61 23.26 20.86
N ASN A 391 6.84 23.73 20.73
CA ASN A 391 8.01 23.02 21.23
C ASN A 391 7.96 23.06 22.77
N ALA A 392 6.95 22.44 23.38
CA ALA A 392 6.86 22.24 24.81
C ALA A 392 8.03 21.34 25.23
N LEU A 393 8.30 20.35 24.38
CA LEU A 393 9.44 19.44 24.35
C LEU A 393 9.82 19.28 22.87
N SER A 394 11.09 19.06 22.52
CA SER A 394 11.61 19.05 21.13
C SER A 394 11.02 17.96 20.20
N SER A 395 10.01 17.23 20.65
CA SER A 395 9.43 16.01 20.09
C SER A 395 7.92 16.01 19.91
N ILE A 396 7.19 16.90 20.57
CA ILE A 396 5.73 16.86 20.67
C ILE A 396 5.12 18.04 19.95
N ASP A 397 4.36 17.76 18.90
CA ASP A 397 3.59 18.77 18.17
C ASP A 397 2.15 18.76 18.70
N ILE A 398 1.80 19.78 19.48
CA ILE A 398 0.42 19.99 19.94
C ILE A 398 -0.34 20.71 18.82
N GLN A 399 -1.23 20.00 18.14
CA GLN A 399 -2.04 20.55 17.06
C GLN A 399 -3.39 21.03 17.57
N MET A 400 -3.53 22.33 17.73
CA MET A 400 -4.84 22.90 18.06
C MET A 400 -5.80 22.77 16.88
N LYS A 401 -6.98 22.18 17.14
CA LYS A 401 -8.15 22.26 16.26
C LYS A 401 -8.70 23.66 16.36
N SER A 402 -8.01 24.59 15.70
CA SER A 402 -8.32 26.00 15.80
C SER A 402 -9.01 26.52 14.56
N ARG A 403 -10.17 27.11 14.78
CA ARG A 403 -10.94 27.84 13.79
C ARG A 403 -10.39 29.26 13.63
N ASN A 404 -9.08 29.39 13.43
CA ASN A 404 -8.40 30.68 13.56
C ASN A 404 -8.49 31.58 12.31
N THR A 405 -8.84 31.04 11.14
CA THR A 405 -9.21 31.84 9.96
C THR A 405 -10.12 31.05 9.03
N LEU A 406 -11.22 31.69 8.66
CA LEU A 406 -12.22 31.23 7.70
C LEU A 406 -11.64 31.18 6.29
N TYR A 407 -10.88 30.15 5.96
CA TYR A 407 -10.95 29.67 4.59
C TYR A 407 -12.19 28.79 4.51
N VAL A 408 -13.36 29.41 4.33
CA VAL A 408 -14.41 28.72 3.56
C VAL A 408 -13.66 28.20 2.35
N SER A 409 -13.58 26.88 2.19
CA SER A 409 -12.92 26.28 1.04
C SER A 409 -13.35 27.05 -0.20
N ASP A 410 -12.46 27.33 -1.16
CA ASP A 410 -12.76 28.06 -2.41
C ASP A 410 -13.73 27.29 -3.34
N ILE A 411 -14.62 26.48 -2.76
CA ILE A 411 -15.79 25.90 -3.37
C ILE A 411 -16.58 27.04 -4.03
N PRO A 412 -16.79 26.98 -5.36
CA PRO A 412 -17.51 28.01 -6.09
C PRO A 412 -18.91 28.26 -5.48
N SER A 413 -19.35 29.52 -5.40
CA SER A 413 -20.68 29.86 -4.86
C SER A 413 -21.83 29.09 -5.52
N LYS A 414 -21.73 28.88 -6.85
CA LYS A 414 -22.67 28.06 -7.63
C LYS A 414 -22.78 26.63 -7.09
N THR A 415 -21.68 26.05 -6.60
CA THR A 415 -21.66 24.74 -5.95
C THR A 415 -22.45 24.76 -4.65
N ILE A 416 -22.23 25.79 -3.83
CA ILE A 416 -22.90 25.94 -2.53
C ILE A 416 -24.41 26.05 -2.72
N ASP A 417 -24.84 26.93 -3.63
CA ASP A 417 -26.26 27.11 -3.97
C ASP A 417 -26.89 25.79 -4.46
N GLY A 418 -26.16 25.04 -5.27
CA GLY A 418 -26.60 23.72 -5.75
C GLY A 418 -26.71 22.69 -4.62
N VAL A 419 -25.78 22.66 -3.67
CA VAL A 419 -25.85 21.77 -2.49
C VAL A 419 -27.06 22.12 -1.62
N VAL A 420 -27.30 23.40 -1.34
CA VAL A 420 -28.48 23.84 -0.57
C VAL A 420 -29.77 23.45 -1.28
N TRP A 421 -29.83 23.66 -2.59
CA TRP A 421 -30.98 23.25 -3.40
C TRP A 421 -31.20 21.72 -3.37
N LEU A 422 -30.13 20.92 -3.44
CA LEU A 422 -30.20 19.46 -3.40
C LEU A 422 -30.59 18.92 -2.02
N LEU A 423 -30.16 19.55 -0.92
CA LEU A 423 -30.51 19.15 0.44
C LEU A 423 -32.02 19.26 0.72
N GLN A 424 -32.74 20.08 -0.04
CA GLN A 424 -34.21 20.17 0.02
C GLN A 424 -34.93 18.98 -0.64
N ASN A 425 -34.21 18.14 -1.40
CA ASN A 425 -34.79 17.02 -2.10
C ASN A 425 -34.91 15.79 -1.20
N SER A 426 -36.14 15.34 -0.95
CA SER A 426 -36.43 14.16 -0.13
C SER A 426 -35.98 12.85 -0.76
N ASP A 427 -35.79 12.79 -2.08
CA ASP A 427 -35.65 11.55 -2.84
C ASP A 427 -34.21 10.98 -2.82
N PHE A 428 -33.25 11.72 -2.26
CA PHE A 428 -31.88 11.23 -2.11
C PHE A 428 -31.78 10.13 -1.05
N ILE A 429 -31.02 9.09 -1.36
CA ILE A 429 -30.59 8.08 -0.40
C ILE A 429 -29.73 8.71 0.69
N LEU A 430 -29.79 8.13 1.88
CA LEU A 430 -29.09 8.63 3.07
C LEU A 430 -27.58 8.88 2.84
N PRO A 431 -26.79 7.98 2.20
CA PRO A 431 -25.39 8.24 1.87
C PRO A 431 -25.14 9.56 1.13
N VAL A 432 -25.97 9.89 0.13
CA VAL A 432 -25.86 11.13 -0.65
C VAL A 432 -26.21 12.34 0.19
N LYS A 433 -27.29 12.28 0.99
CA LYS A 433 -27.66 13.38 1.89
C LYS A 433 -26.57 13.67 2.92
N LEU A 434 -25.98 12.64 3.50
CA LEU A 434 -24.87 12.79 4.45
C LEU A 434 -23.65 13.44 3.79
N ALA A 435 -23.28 12.98 2.59
CA ALA A 435 -22.17 13.56 1.84
C ALA A 435 -22.44 15.02 1.43
N LEU A 436 -23.68 15.35 1.06
CA LEU A 436 -24.12 16.74 0.79
C LEU A 436 -24.02 17.62 2.02
N TRP A 437 -24.43 17.13 3.19
CA TRP A 437 -24.26 17.86 4.46
C TRP A 437 -22.79 18.12 4.77
N ILE A 438 -21.90 17.19 4.46
CA ILE A 438 -20.46 17.39 4.63
C ILE A 438 -19.95 18.50 3.71
N VAL A 439 -20.31 18.50 2.42
CA VAL A 439 -19.95 19.59 1.50
C VAL A 439 -20.56 20.93 1.93
N PHE A 440 -21.79 20.91 2.44
CA PHE A 440 -22.43 22.08 3.02
C PHE A 440 -21.58 22.64 4.18
N TRP A 441 -21.17 21.79 5.12
CA TRP A 441 -20.36 22.20 6.27
C TRP A 441 -18.92 22.59 5.91
N LEU A 442 -18.37 22.08 4.81
CA LEU A 442 -17.08 22.53 4.28
C LEU A 442 -17.14 23.97 3.77
N SER A 443 -18.32 24.42 3.33
CA SER A 443 -18.52 25.70 2.66
C SER A 443 -19.31 26.75 3.46
N ASN A 444 -20.03 26.37 4.52
CA ASN A 444 -20.95 27.26 5.24
C ASN A 444 -20.57 27.45 6.70
N GLN A 445 -20.93 28.62 7.23
CA GLN A 445 -20.88 28.86 8.66
C GLN A 445 -22.08 28.17 9.37
N PRO A 446 -21.88 27.65 10.59
CA PRO A 446 -22.94 27.15 11.44
C PRO A 446 -23.71 28.35 11.96
N GLU A 447 -24.79 28.64 11.23
CA GLU A 447 -25.85 29.54 11.64
C GLU A 447 -26.93 28.74 12.33
N LYS A 448 -27.61 29.35 13.31
CA LYS A 448 -28.62 28.67 14.13
C LYS A 448 -29.65 27.90 13.31
N GLN A 449 -30.18 28.52 12.25
CA GLN A 449 -31.16 27.87 11.36
C GLN A 449 -30.60 26.61 10.68
N ASN A 450 -29.36 26.65 10.18
CA ASN A 450 -28.73 25.52 9.50
C ASN A 450 -28.38 24.39 10.48
N ILE A 451 -27.96 24.74 11.70
CA ILE A 451 -27.72 23.79 12.79
C ILE A 451 -29.01 23.10 13.18
N GLU A 452 -30.13 23.83 13.33
CA GLU A 452 -31.43 23.26 13.67
C GLU A 452 -31.93 22.32 12.55
N LEU A 453 -31.81 22.72 11.28
CA LEU A 453 -32.15 21.87 10.13
C LEU A 453 -31.32 20.58 10.11
N PHE A 454 -30.00 20.71 10.32
CA PHE A 454 -29.12 19.55 10.37
C PHE A 454 -29.42 18.66 11.58
N GLY A 455 -29.67 19.23 12.76
CA GLY A 455 -30.05 18.49 13.97
C GLY A 455 -31.34 17.68 13.80
N ASN A 456 -32.36 18.28 13.18
CA ASN A 456 -33.60 17.57 12.83
C ASN A 456 -33.31 16.44 11.85
N PHE A 457 -32.49 16.68 10.83
CA PHE A 457 -32.05 15.63 9.90
C PHE A 457 -31.33 14.48 10.63
N LEU A 458 -30.40 14.76 11.55
CA LEU A 458 -29.71 13.71 12.31
C LEU A 458 -30.67 12.92 13.21
N LYS A 459 -31.64 13.60 13.83
CA LYS A 459 -32.67 12.98 14.66
C LYS A 459 -33.57 12.03 13.84
N ASP A 460 -33.98 12.47 12.65
CA ASP A 460 -34.84 11.70 11.75
C ASP A 460 -34.13 10.49 11.14
N ASN A 461 -32.78 10.47 11.16
CA ASN A 461 -31.95 9.41 10.57
C ASN A 461 -31.07 8.68 11.62
N SER A 462 -31.42 8.76 12.90
CA SER A 462 -30.71 8.03 13.97
C SER A 462 -31.19 6.56 14.09
N PRO A 463 -30.29 5.58 14.31
CA PRO A 463 -28.86 5.72 14.45
C PRO A 463 -28.17 6.03 13.12
N LEU A 464 -27.16 6.90 13.17
CA LEU A 464 -26.37 7.22 12.00
C LEU A 464 -25.46 6.03 11.64
N PRO A 465 -25.25 5.77 10.35
CA PRO A 465 -24.40 4.69 9.91
C PRO A 465 -22.92 5.00 10.19
N GLU A 466 -22.12 3.97 10.50
CA GLU A 466 -20.69 4.08 10.85
C GLU A 466 -19.88 4.86 9.79
N TYR A 467 -20.16 4.62 8.51
CA TYR A 467 -19.50 5.30 7.39
C TYR A 467 -19.69 6.82 7.38
N PHE A 468 -20.72 7.36 8.05
CA PHE A 468 -20.90 8.81 8.18
C PHE A 468 -19.74 9.44 8.96
N TYR A 469 -19.32 8.79 10.04
CA TYR A 469 -18.22 9.25 10.87
C TYR A 469 -16.90 9.19 10.13
N GLN A 470 -16.70 8.14 9.33
CA GLN A 470 -15.54 8.04 8.44
C GLN A 470 -15.49 9.21 7.46
N LEU A 471 -16.61 9.57 6.82
CA LEU A 471 -16.65 10.75 5.95
C LEU A 471 -16.41 12.05 6.72
N TRP A 472 -17.06 12.21 7.86
CA TRP A 472 -16.94 13.40 8.70
C TRP A 472 -15.47 13.61 9.12
N PHE A 473 -14.82 12.55 9.57
CA PHE A 473 -13.39 12.54 9.92
C PHE A 473 -12.51 12.83 8.70
N THR A 474 -12.74 12.11 7.60
CA THR A 474 -11.94 12.23 6.38
C THR A 474 -12.05 13.62 5.75
N SER A 475 -13.21 14.25 5.83
CA SER A 475 -13.41 15.63 5.34
C SER A 475 -12.61 16.68 6.10
N GLY A 476 -12.14 16.34 7.31
CA GLY A 476 -11.49 17.27 8.22
C GLY A 476 -12.46 18.17 8.99
N LEU A 477 -13.78 17.96 8.88
CA LEU A 477 -14.78 18.78 9.59
C LEU A 477 -14.66 18.71 11.11
N GLU A 478 -14.13 17.62 11.65
CA GLU A 478 -13.84 17.54 13.08
C GLU A 478 -12.77 18.53 13.58
N TYR A 479 -11.93 19.04 12.68
CA TYR A 479 -10.93 20.05 13.01
C TYR A 479 -11.51 21.47 12.90
N SER A 480 -12.50 21.68 12.02
CA SER A 480 -13.09 23.01 11.76
C SER A 480 -14.34 23.29 12.58
N LEU A 481 -15.10 22.24 12.97
CA LEU A 481 -16.36 22.32 13.70
C LEU A 481 -16.35 21.38 14.93
N PRO A 482 -15.45 21.60 15.91
CA PRO A 482 -15.25 20.68 17.03
C PRO A 482 -16.50 20.50 17.91
N LEU A 483 -17.24 21.58 18.21
CA LEU A 483 -18.46 21.45 19.01
C LEU A 483 -19.61 20.77 18.26
N LEU A 484 -19.69 20.97 16.94
CA LEU A 484 -20.69 20.25 16.13
C LEU A 484 -20.36 18.76 16.08
N THR A 485 -19.07 18.43 15.98
CA THR A 485 -18.58 17.05 16.06
C THR A 485 -18.92 16.41 17.39
N LEU A 486 -18.71 17.14 18.50
CA LEU A 486 -19.11 16.71 19.83
C LEU A 486 -20.62 16.46 19.93
N ALA A 487 -21.42 17.39 19.40
CA ALA A 487 -22.88 17.27 19.39
C ALA A 487 -23.36 16.06 18.57
N ILE A 488 -22.75 15.81 17.41
CA ILE A 488 -23.01 14.63 16.57
C ILE A 488 -22.67 13.34 17.34
N LYS A 489 -21.50 13.28 17.99
CA LYS A 489 -21.07 12.12 18.80
C LYS A 489 -22.01 11.87 19.98
N ALA A 490 -22.42 12.92 20.69
CA ALA A 490 -23.29 12.80 21.86
C ALA A 490 -24.74 12.43 21.51
N ASN A 491 -25.25 12.85 20.34
CA ASN A 491 -26.59 12.48 19.86
C ASN A 491 -26.76 10.95 19.67
N ILE A 492 -25.67 10.22 19.41
CA ILE A 492 -25.65 8.75 19.31
C ILE A 492 -26.03 8.12 20.65
N ASN A 493 -25.53 8.69 21.73
CA ASN A 493 -25.69 8.15 23.08
C ASN A 493 -27.06 8.50 23.68
N GLN A 494 -28.01 8.98 22.86
CA GLN A 494 -29.37 9.36 23.24
C GLN A 494 -29.42 10.40 24.37
N GLN A 495 -28.41 11.27 24.44
CA GLN A 495 -28.39 12.38 25.38
C GLN A 495 -28.96 13.63 24.70
N ASP A 496 -29.71 14.45 25.44
CA ASP A 496 -30.20 15.79 25.01
C ASP A 496 -29.06 16.80 24.71
N THR A 497 -27.81 16.32 24.61
CA THR A 497 -26.59 17.08 24.40
C THR A 497 -26.63 17.92 23.12
N PHE A 498 -27.26 17.45 22.03
CA PHE A 498 -27.39 18.29 20.83
C PHE A 498 -28.19 19.57 21.12
N ALA A 499 -29.26 19.48 21.90
CA ALA A 499 -30.06 20.64 22.30
C ALA A 499 -29.27 21.57 23.23
N ASN A 500 -28.49 21.02 24.15
CA ASN A 500 -27.61 21.79 25.04
C ASN A 500 -26.46 22.49 24.29
N CYS A 501 -25.99 21.90 23.17
CA CYS A 501 -24.98 22.49 22.31
C CYS A 501 -25.49 23.66 21.46
N LEU A 502 -26.80 23.74 21.15
CA LEU A 502 -27.34 24.68 20.14
C LEU A 502 -26.86 26.12 20.31
N ASP A 503 -26.83 26.63 21.54
CA ASP A 503 -26.40 28.00 21.87
C ASP A 503 -24.88 28.23 21.70
N TYR A 504 -24.10 27.18 21.48
CA TYR A 504 -22.65 27.20 21.33
C TYR A 504 -22.17 26.82 19.94
N LEU A 505 -23.07 26.28 19.12
CA LEU A 505 -22.73 25.79 17.78
C LEU A 505 -22.58 26.93 16.77
N ASP A 506 -22.97 28.18 17.08
CA ASP A 506 -22.81 29.28 16.15
C ASP A 506 -21.32 29.56 15.82
N GLY A 507 -21.10 30.05 14.60
CA GLY A 507 -19.76 30.27 14.07
C GLY A 507 -18.89 31.14 14.97
N SER A 508 -19.45 32.27 15.41
CA SER A 508 -18.76 33.24 16.27
C SER A 508 -18.39 32.66 17.63
N THR A 509 -19.30 31.95 18.29
CA THR A 509 -19.05 31.35 19.61
C THR A 509 -17.98 30.28 19.53
N GLN A 510 -18.02 29.41 18.52
CA GLN A 510 -16.97 28.40 18.31
C GLN A 510 -15.59 29.05 18.08
N ILE A 511 -15.52 30.12 17.29
CA ILE A 511 -14.28 30.89 17.07
C ILE A 511 -13.81 31.53 18.38
N SER A 512 -14.72 32.11 19.15
CA SER A 512 -14.41 32.73 20.45
C SER A 512 -13.82 31.71 21.43
N ILE A 513 -14.48 30.55 21.58
CA ILE A 513 -13.99 29.46 22.44
C ILE A 513 -12.63 28.96 21.95
N SER A 514 -12.47 28.72 20.64
CA SER A 514 -11.18 28.28 20.08
C SER A 514 -10.06 29.30 20.33
N SER A 515 -10.35 30.58 20.16
CA SER A 515 -9.40 31.68 20.37
C SER A 515 -9.02 31.83 21.83
N GLU A 516 -9.96 31.63 22.75
CA GLU A 516 -9.70 31.63 24.19
C GLU A 516 -8.81 30.45 24.61
N ILE A 517 -9.12 29.23 24.14
CA ILE A 517 -8.28 28.05 24.39
C ILE A 517 -6.87 28.27 23.82
N ASP A 518 -6.76 28.78 22.59
CA ASP A 518 -5.47 29.07 21.95
C ASP A 518 -4.65 30.08 22.76
N ARG A 519 -5.29 31.17 23.18
CA ARG A 519 -4.67 32.17 24.03
C ARG A 519 -4.20 31.59 25.36
N TRP A 520 -5.03 30.80 26.05
CA TRP A 520 -4.67 30.21 27.34
C TRP A 520 -3.52 29.23 27.23
N ILE A 521 -3.53 28.37 26.21
CA ILE A 521 -2.45 27.41 25.97
C ILE A 521 -1.14 28.16 25.75
N LYS A 522 -1.13 29.17 24.87
CA LYS A 522 0.06 30.02 24.66
C LYS A 522 0.53 30.71 25.93
N GLU A 523 -0.38 31.39 26.64
CA GLU A 523 -0.05 32.08 27.89
C GLU A 523 0.51 31.14 28.96
N PHE A 524 0.00 29.90 29.04
CA PHE A 524 0.52 28.87 29.93
C PHE A 524 1.93 28.43 29.50
N LEU A 525 2.11 28.03 28.24
CA LEU A 525 3.37 27.51 27.72
C LEU A 525 4.52 28.53 27.73
N ASP A 526 4.19 29.80 27.56
CA ASP A 526 5.16 30.90 27.63
C ASP A 526 5.71 31.11 29.06
N LYS A 527 4.93 30.74 30.09
CA LYS A 527 5.27 30.91 31.51
C LYS A 527 5.75 29.62 32.16
N ALA A 528 5.28 28.47 31.66
CA ALA A 528 5.53 27.16 32.22
C ALA A 528 7.00 26.75 32.06
N ASN A 529 7.58 26.20 33.12
CA ASN A 529 8.85 25.50 33.03
C ASN A 529 8.69 24.13 32.33
N ASP A 530 9.79 23.41 32.10
CA ASP A 530 9.76 22.13 31.37
C ASP A 530 8.94 21.04 32.11
N GLU A 531 8.97 21.04 33.45
CA GLU A 531 8.18 20.11 34.27
C GLU A 531 6.67 20.40 34.17
N GLU A 532 6.28 21.67 34.21
CA GLU A 532 4.89 22.11 34.05
C GLU A 532 4.37 21.82 32.65
N LYS A 533 5.20 22.06 31.62
CA LYS A 533 4.89 21.70 30.22
C LYS A 533 4.69 20.19 30.07
N GLN A 534 5.55 19.40 30.71
CA GLN A 534 5.43 17.96 30.71
C GLN A 534 4.15 17.50 31.42
N ARG A 535 3.83 18.06 32.60
CA ARG A 535 2.55 17.80 33.30
C ARG A 535 1.35 18.16 32.43
N PHE A 536 1.39 19.29 31.72
CA PHE A 536 0.34 19.72 30.82
C PHE A 536 0.16 18.76 29.65
N VAL A 537 1.26 18.34 29.03
CA VAL A 537 1.26 17.32 27.98
C VAL A 537 0.66 16.02 28.53
N VAL A 538 1.10 15.53 29.68
CA VAL A 538 0.51 14.35 30.33
C VAL A 538 -0.99 14.53 30.54
N ALA A 539 -1.45 15.69 31.00
CA ALA A 539 -2.86 15.99 31.24
C ALA A 539 -3.70 16.00 29.95
N LEU A 540 -3.23 16.65 28.88
CA LEU A 540 -3.87 16.63 27.56
C LEU A 540 -4.07 15.22 27.03
N ILE A 541 -3.03 14.42 27.21
CA ILE A 541 -2.97 13.10 26.63
C ILE A 541 -3.80 12.10 27.46
N THR A 542 -3.74 12.18 28.78
CA THR A 542 -4.41 11.24 29.71
C THR A 542 -5.79 11.69 30.13
N SER A 543 -6.17 12.94 29.85
CA SER A 543 -7.37 13.60 30.37
C SER A 543 -7.37 13.84 31.88
N VAL A 544 -6.24 13.64 32.58
CA VAL A 544 -6.12 13.77 34.05
C VAL A 544 -5.62 15.15 34.44
N GLY A 545 -6.27 15.78 35.41
CA GLY A 545 -5.84 17.09 35.90
C GLY A 545 -6.05 18.21 34.88
N LEU A 546 -6.83 17.97 33.81
CA LEU A 546 -7.18 19.01 32.83
C LEU A 546 -7.91 20.19 33.47
N ASP A 547 -8.60 19.97 34.58
CA ASP A 547 -9.25 20.99 35.39
C ASP A 547 -8.26 21.95 36.06
N GLU A 548 -7.04 21.51 36.34
CA GLU A 548 -5.95 22.37 36.83
C GLU A 548 -5.50 23.36 35.72
N PHE A 549 -5.47 22.90 34.47
CA PHE A 549 -4.99 23.68 33.32
C PHE A 549 -6.09 24.49 32.61
N PHE A 550 -7.34 24.03 32.64
CA PHE A 550 -8.49 24.65 31.97
C PHE A 550 -9.71 24.86 32.89
N PRO A 551 -9.57 25.46 34.08
CA PRO A 551 -10.69 25.62 35.00
C PRO A 551 -11.84 26.48 34.43
N GLN A 552 -11.54 27.36 33.47
CA GLN A 552 -12.51 28.23 32.82
C GLN A 552 -13.42 27.48 31.83
N LEU A 553 -13.00 26.31 31.33
CA LEU A 553 -13.81 25.48 30.44
C LEU A 553 -14.83 24.62 31.20
N ILE A 554 -14.65 24.42 32.52
CA ILE A 554 -15.56 23.59 33.34
C ILE A 554 -17.01 24.08 33.29
N PRO A 555 -17.33 25.39 33.46
CA PRO A 555 -18.70 25.87 33.35
C PRO A 555 -19.30 25.67 31.95
N ILE A 556 -18.48 25.79 30.90
CA ILE A 556 -18.90 25.59 29.50
C ILE A 556 -19.21 24.12 29.27
N ALA A 557 -18.31 23.20 29.62
CA ALA A 557 -18.51 21.76 29.54
C ALA A 557 -19.77 21.33 30.29
N ARG A 558 -19.96 21.82 31.52
CA ARG A 558 -21.17 21.55 32.31
C ARG A 558 -22.45 22.06 31.66
N LYS A 559 -22.44 23.25 31.05
CA LYS A 559 -23.63 23.80 30.39
C LYS A 559 -23.96 23.06 29.08
N ILE A 560 -22.94 22.59 28.37
CA ILE A 560 -23.09 21.73 27.19
C ILE A 560 -23.58 20.32 27.60
N GLY A 561 -23.27 19.87 28.82
CA GLY A 561 -23.61 18.54 29.32
C GLY A 561 -22.57 17.47 28.99
N VAL A 562 -21.30 17.88 28.86
CA VAL A 562 -20.15 17.01 28.57
C VAL A 562 -19.10 17.13 29.67
N GLN A 563 -18.20 16.16 29.77
CA GLN A 563 -17.03 16.25 30.62
C GLN A 563 -15.99 17.21 30.04
N LEU A 564 -15.16 17.81 30.91
CA LEU A 564 -14.12 18.75 30.48
C LEU A 564 -13.17 18.12 29.45
N HIS A 565 -12.79 16.86 29.65
CA HIS A 565 -11.86 16.18 28.75
C HIS A 565 -12.45 15.91 27.36
N GLU A 566 -13.75 15.66 27.26
CA GLU A 566 -14.44 15.50 25.97
C GLU A 566 -14.37 16.81 25.19
N LEU A 567 -14.67 17.94 25.86
CA LEU A 567 -14.58 19.27 25.26
C LEU A 567 -13.15 19.58 24.81
N VAL A 568 -12.16 19.35 25.68
CA VAL A 568 -10.75 19.63 25.39
C VAL A 568 -10.25 18.79 24.20
N ARG A 569 -10.60 17.50 24.13
CA ARG A 569 -10.19 16.60 23.04
C ARG A 569 -10.72 17.00 21.67
N GLU A 570 -11.89 17.65 21.63
CA GLU A 570 -12.42 18.17 20.36
C GLU A 570 -11.69 19.44 19.91
N TYR A 571 -11.14 20.24 20.82
CA TYR A 571 -10.39 21.46 20.47
C TYR A 571 -8.88 21.25 20.35
N ILE A 572 -8.34 20.18 20.93
CA ILE A 572 -6.91 19.92 20.98
C ILE A 572 -6.66 18.52 20.48
N THR A 573 -5.94 18.44 19.36
CA THR A 573 -5.25 17.22 18.96
C THR A 573 -3.77 17.34 19.30
N PHE A 574 -3.11 16.24 19.53
CA PHE A 574 -1.66 16.22 19.63
C PHE A 574 -1.17 15.08 18.76
N SER A 575 -0.02 15.32 18.13
CA SER A 575 0.70 14.30 17.39
C SER A 575 2.09 14.22 17.98
N ILE A 576 2.49 13.02 18.39
CA ILE A 576 3.88 12.76 18.78
C ILE A 576 4.61 12.43 17.48
N SER A 577 5.61 13.24 17.12
CA SER A 577 6.35 12.98 15.89
C SER A 577 7.16 11.68 16.06
N SER A 578 6.95 10.72 15.17
CA SER A 578 7.64 9.42 15.22
C SER A 578 9.16 9.50 14.95
N GLN A 579 9.65 10.68 14.58
CA GLN A 579 11.05 10.92 14.25
C GLN A 579 11.88 11.33 15.47
N ASN A 580 11.25 11.90 16.50
CA ASN A 580 11.93 12.35 17.71
C ASN A 580 11.19 11.83 18.94
N TYR A 581 11.17 10.51 19.19
CA TYR A 581 10.69 10.02 20.49
C TYR A 581 11.70 10.44 21.57
N LEU A 582 11.58 11.66 22.09
CA LEU A 582 12.07 11.88 23.44
C LEU A 582 11.12 11.14 24.36
N PRO A 583 11.65 10.25 25.21
CA PRO A 583 10.80 9.53 26.13
C PRO A 583 10.21 10.55 27.11
N LEU A 584 8.89 10.60 27.19
CA LEU A 584 8.20 11.34 28.24
C LEU A 584 8.62 10.73 29.58
N GLU A 585 9.31 11.48 30.43
CA GLU A 585 9.65 11.01 31.78
C GLU A 585 8.43 11.14 32.70
N TYR A 586 7.81 10.02 33.06
CA TYR A 586 6.70 10.08 34.00
C TYR A 586 7.21 10.00 35.44
N SER A 587 6.74 10.92 36.29
CA SER A 587 6.94 10.81 37.74
C SER A 587 6.16 9.60 38.29
N SER A 588 6.60 9.05 39.43
CA SER A 588 5.88 7.93 40.05
C SER A 588 4.42 8.27 40.37
N GLU A 589 4.12 9.51 40.79
CA GLU A 589 2.75 9.96 41.07
C GLU A 589 1.89 10.02 39.79
N GLN A 590 2.46 10.51 38.68
CA GLN A 590 1.77 10.54 37.39
C GLN A 590 1.47 9.12 36.89
N LEU A 591 2.45 8.21 36.97
CA LEU A 591 2.27 6.82 36.58
C LEU A 591 1.16 6.15 37.41
N ILE A 592 1.15 6.35 38.72
CA ILE A 592 0.10 5.79 39.59
C ILE A 592 -1.29 6.30 39.17
N LYS A 593 -1.44 7.62 38.94
CA LYS A 593 -2.73 8.19 38.47
C LYS A 593 -3.15 7.65 37.11
N MET A 594 -2.21 7.46 36.18
CA MET A 594 -2.49 6.89 34.86
C MET A 594 -2.88 5.41 34.96
N LEU A 595 -2.17 4.64 35.78
CA LEU A 595 -2.45 3.23 36.04
C LEU A 595 -3.80 3.04 36.73
N ASP A 596 -4.20 3.92 37.64
CA ASP A 596 -5.53 3.93 38.27
C ASP A 596 -6.64 4.09 37.21
N ILE A 597 -6.48 4.98 36.25
CA ILE A 597 -7.46 5.15 35.16
C ILE A 597 -7.52 3.94 34.26
N VAL A 598 -6.36 3.34 33.96
CA VAL A 598 -6.31 2.08 33.22
C VAL A 598 -7.02 0.99 34.01
N GLU A 599 -6.82 0.92 35.33
CA GLU A 599 -7.52 -0.02 36.20
C GLU A 599 -9.03 0.17 36.10
N GLN A 600 -9.52 1.40 36.31
CA GLN A 600 -10.94 1.74 36.25
C GLN A 600 -11.53 1.43 34.86
N ALA A 601 -10.82 1.76 33.79
CA ALA A 601 -11.25 1.44 32.43
C ALA A 601 -11.37 -0.07 32.23
N ILE A 602 -10.38 -0.86 32.68
CA ILE A 602 -10.43 -2.33 32.62
C ILE A 602 -11.60 -2.87 33.46
N GLN A 603 -11.82 -2.36 34.66
CA GLN A 603 -12.92 -2.76 35.54
C GLN A 603 -14.29 -2.45 34.92
N ASN A 604 -14.44 -1.29 34.28
CA ASN A 604 -15.67 -0.83 33.63
C ASN A 604 -15.87 -1.39 32.22
N ARG A 605 -14.96 -2.23 31.73
CA ARG A 605 -14.94 -2.73 30.34
C ARG A 605 -14.82 -1.64 29.26
N GLU A 606 -14.17 -0.53 29.59
CA GLU A 606 -13.85 0.56 28.67
C GLU A 606 -12.45 0.35 28.07
N LYS A 607 -12.28 0.61 26.77
CA LYS A 607 -11.01 0.36 26.05
C LYS A 607 -9.88 1.22 26.62
N PRO A 608 -8.90 0.66 27.37
CA PRO A 608 -7.83 1.44 28.00
C PRO A 608 -6.74 1.88 27.01
N TYR A 609 -6.94 1.65 25.71
CA TYR A 609 -5.93 1.72 24.66
C TYR A 609 -5.17 3.04 24.65
N THR A 610 -5.91 4.14 24.56
CA THR A 610 -5.32 5.48 24.49
C THR A 610 -4.44 5.71 25.71
N TYR A 611 -4.89 5.35 26.91
CA TYR A 611 -4.16 5.56 28.16
C TYR A 611 -2.89 4.71 28.25
N LEU A 612 -2.98 3.41 27.91
CA LEU A 612 -1.87 2.47 28.01
C LEU A 612 -0.74 2.78 27.02
N TRP A 613 -1.06 3.10 25.77
CA TRP A 613 -0.04 3.41 24.75
C TRP A 613 0.88 4.55 25.20
N LEU A 614 0.32 5.54 25.89
CA LEU A 614 1.07 6.68 26.41
C LEU A 614 2.00 6.29 27.54
N ILE A 615 1.48 5.50 28.48
CA ILE A 615 2.29 4.93 29.56
C ILE A 615 3.50 4.20 28.97
N PHE A 616 3.32 3.47 27.85
CA PHE A 616 4.40 2.72 27.21
C PHE A 616 5.44 3.60 26.49
N ALA A 617 5.00 4.67 25.84
CA ALA A 617 5.85 5.57 25.09
C ALA A 617 6.83 6.38 25.96
N GLY A 618 6.57 6.49 27.27
CA GLY A 618 7.45 7.21 28.21
C GLY A 618 8.52 6.36 28.88
N THR A 619 9.55 7.03 29.39
CA THR A 619 10.48 6.47 30.37
C THR A 619 9.88 6.57 31.76
N TRP A 620 9.97 5.49 32.53
CA TRP A 620 9.41 5.48 33.86
C TRP A 620 10.50 5.82 34.89
N SER A 621 10.24 6.85 35.71
CA SER A 621 10.97 7.02 36.97
C SER A 621 10.37 6.03 38.00
N CYS A 622 10.76 4.76 37.88
CA CYS A 622 10.16 3.67 38.63
C CYS A 622 10.56 3.66 40.11
N SER A 623 9.62 3.91 41.00
CA SER A 623 9.64 3.30 42.33
C SER A 623 9.23 1.84 42.22
N SER A 624 9.60 1.00 43.21
CA SER A 624 9.09 -0.38 43.27
C SER A 624 7.56 -0.43 43.34
N GLU A 625 6.94 0.58 43.95
CA GLU A 625 5.48 0.73 44.04
C GLU A 625 4.82 0.85 42.66
N VAL A 626 5.37 1.65 41.74
CA VAL A 626 4.85 1.78 40.38
C VAL A 626 4.93 0.45 39.62
N ILE A 627 6.06 -0.26 39.74
CA ILE A 627 6.25 -1.56 39.09
C ILE A 627 5.28 -2.59 39.65
N ASP A 628 5.13 -2.65 40.97
CA ASP A 628 4.22 -3.59 41.63
C ASP A 628 2.76 -3.26 41.29
N TYR A 629 2.38 -1.98 41.16
CA TYR A 629 1.04 -1.59 40.74
C TYR A 629 0.77 -1.92 39.27
N ALA A 630 1.68 -1.58 38.37
CA ALA A 630 1.55 -1.93 36.95
C ALA A 630 1.53 -3.45 36.71
N ARG A 631 2.23 -4.22 37.54
CA ARG A 631 2.11 -5.68 37.58
C ARG A 631 0.70 -6.12 37.97
N GLN A 632 0.08 -5.52 38.99
CA GLN A 632 -1.32 -5.80 39.35
C GLN A 632 -2.28 -5.45 38.21
N ILE A 633 -2.04 -4.34 37.49
CA ILE A 633 -2.81 -4.00 36.29
C ILE A 633 -2.68 -5.08 35.22
N LEU A 634 -1.47 -5.62 34.98
CA LEU A 634 -1.28 -6.73 34.05
C LEU A 634 -2.01 -8.00 34.52
N GLU A 635 -1.98 -8.31 35.82
CA GLU A 635 -2.73 -9.45 36.37
C GLU A 635 -4.25 -9.26 36.22
N LEU A 636 -4.78 -8.08 36.51
CA LEU A 636 -6.18 -7.70 36.28
C LEU A 636 -6.54 -7.77 34.79
N PHE A 637 -5.65 -7.32 33.92
CA PHE A 637 -5.81 -7.40 32.47
C PHE A 637 -6.02 -8.85 32.05
N LEU A 638 -5.16 -9.76 32.52
CA LEU A 638 -5.26 -11.19 32.24
C LEU A 638 -6.52 -11.80 32.84
N GLU A 639 -6.91 -11.40 34.05
CA GLU A 639 -8.16 -11.86 34.68
C GLU A 639 -9.41 -11.45 33.88
N LYS A 640 -9.44 -10.22 33.36
CA LYS A 640 -10.59 -9.69 32.62
C LYS A 640 -10.58 -10.01 31.13
N TYR A 641 -9.49 -10.58 30.61
CA TYR A 641 -9.36 -10.89 29.19
C TYR A 641 -10.46 -11.86 28.72
N SER A 642 -11.17 -11.47 27.67
CA SER A 642 -12.14 -12.31 26.96
C SER A 642 -11.89 -12.26 25.46
N GLU A 643 -11.71 -13.43 24.84
CA GLU A 643 -11.56 -13.54 23.39
C GLU A 643 -12.83 -13.13 22.64
N SER A 644 -14.02 -13.35 23.21
CA SER A 644 -15.32 -13.03 22.59
C SER A 644 -15.57 -11.53 22.46
N ASP A 645 -15.16 -10.79 23.49
CA ASP A 645 -15.44 -9.35 23.62
C ASP A 645 -14.25 -8.51 23.14
N TYR A 646 -13.14 -9.17 22.75
CA TYR A 646 -11.86 -8.55 22.39
C TYR A 646 -11.40 -7.55 23.44
N PHE A 647 -11.67 -7.85 24.71
CA PHE A 647 -11.47 -6.93 25.82
C PHE A 647 -10.70 -7.56 26.98
N PRO A 648 -9.65 -6.89 27.48
CA PRO A 648 -8.94 -5.80 26.81
C PRO A 648 -8.05 -6.35 25.65
N PRO A 649 -7.57 -5.52 24.69
CA PRO A 649 -6.84 -6.00 23.51
C PRO A 649 -5.54 -6.76 23.83
N ALA A 650 -5.42 -8.04 23.44
CA ALA A 650 -4.28 -8.91 23.81
C ALA A 650 -2.88 -8.29 23.63
N SER A 651 -2.70 -7.53 22.56
CA SER A 651 -1.49 -6.77 22.27
C SER A 651 -1.11 -5.77 23.38
N LEU A 652 -2.06 -5.09 24.03
CA LEU A 652 -1.78 -4.20 25.17
C LEU A 652 -1.19 -4.96 26.36
N GLY A 653 -1.72 -6.14 26.67
CA GLY A 653 -1.19 -6.98 27.75
C GLY A 653 0.26 -7.39 27.49
N ILE A 654 0.58 -7.67 26.21
CA ILE A 654 1.93 -8.01 25.79
C ILE A 654 2.86 -6.80 25.86
N VAL A 655 2.42 -5.63 25.40
CA VAL A 655 3.22 -4.41 25.51
C VAL A 655 3.50 -4.06 26.96
N LEU A 656 2.49 -4.14 27.85
CA LEU A 656 2.67 -3.92 29.29
C LEU A 656 3.66 -4.92 29.89
N PHE A 657 3.54 -6.21 29.54
CA PHE A 657 4.49 -7.24 29.98
C PHE A 657 5.92 -6.92 29.55
N LEU A 658 6.14 -6.57 28.29
CA LEU A 658 7.46 -6.26 27.74
C LEU A 658 8.03 -4.97 28.34
N LYS A 659 7.19 -3.95 28.56
CA LYS A 659 7.59 -2.71 29.24
C LYS A 659 8.02 -2.99 30.68
N LEU A 660 7.28 -3.81 31.42
CA LEU A 660 7.63 -4.16 32.79
C LEU A 660 8.91 -5.01 32.87
N LEU A 661 9.17 -5.87 31.88
CA LEU A 661 10.40 -6.66 31.77
C LEU A 661 11.66 -5.79 31.63
N GLU A 662 11.51 -4.57 31.08
CA GLU A 662 12.57 -3.55 31.04
C GLU A 662 13.01 -3.09 32.44
N TYR A 663 12.15 -3.21 33.45
CA TYR A 663 12.44 -2.72 34.80
C TYR A 663 12.64 -3.86 35.80
N ASP A 664 11.93 -4.99 35.66
CA ASP A 664 11.90 -6.04 36.67
C ASP A 664 11.85 -7.45 36.06
N ALA A 665 12.82 -8.30 36.43
CA ALA A 665 12.88 -9.69 35.99
C ALA A 665 11.81 -10.59 36.64
N ARG A 666 11.21 -10.19 37.77
CA ARG A 666 10.11 -10.94 38.43
C ARG A 666 8.88 -11.04 37.53
N ILE A 667 8.78 -10.19 36.51
CA ILE A 667 7.69 -10.20 35.53
C ILE A 667 7.69 -11.48 34.70
N LEU A 668 8.84 -12.16 34.57
CA LEU A 668 8.94 -13.47 33.91
C LEU A 668 7.99 -14.51 34.52
N ASP A 669 7.67 -14.40 35.82
CA ASP A 669 6.74 -15.30 36.51
C ASP A 669 5.31 -15.23 35.94
N LEU A 670 4.95 -14.12 35.27
CA LEU A 670 3.65 -13.93 34.63
C LEU A 670 3.58 -14.49 33.21
N ALA A 671 4.71 -14.84 32.59
CA ALA A 671 4.75 -15.31 31.21
C ALA A 671 3.87 -16.55 30.96
N PRO A 672 3.86 -17.58 31.83
CA PRO A 672 2.97 -18.72 31.65
C PRO A 672 1.49 -18.32 31.63
N ASN A 673 1.07 -17.42 32.53
CA ASN A 673 -0.31 -16.94 32.59
C ASN A 673 -0.66 -16.10 31.35
N LEU A 674 0.23 -15.19 30.95
CA LEU A 674 0.10 -14.34 29.77
C LEU A 674 -0.15 -15.17 28.51
N PHE A 675 0.73 -16.14 28.21
CA PHE A 675 0.67 -16.93 26.98
C PHE A 675 -0.35 -18.08 27.01
N THR A 676 -0.91 -18.40 28.18
CA THR A 676 -2.05 -19.31 28.29
C THR A 676 -3.37 -18.56 28.11
N THR A 677 -3.44 -17.32 28.58
CA THR A 677 -4.65 -16.49 28.53
C THR A 677 -4.83 -15.82 27.17
N LEU A 678 -3.74 -15.30 26.58
CA LEU A 678 -3.80 -14.56 25.33
C LEU A 678 -3.64 -15.49 24.12
N PRO A 679 -4.50 -15.34 23.08
CA PRO A 679 -4.40 -16.15 21.87
C PRO A 679 -3.18 -15.76 21.05
N LEU A 680 -2.21 -16.67 20.96
CA LEU A 680 -0.92 -16.44 20.31
C LEU A 680 -1.03 -16.05 18.83
N TYR A 681 -2.03 -16.55 18.10
CA TYR A 681 -2.19 -16.25 16.68
C TYR A 681 -2.49 -14.77 16.41
N LYS A 682 -3.05 -14.05 17.40
CA LYS A 682 -3.29 -12.60 17.30
C LYS A 682 -1.98 -11.79 17.29
N LEU A 683 -0.85 -12.41 17.64
CA LEU A 683 0.47 -11.80 17.47
C LEU A 683 0.95 -11.80 16.01
N ILE A 684 0.35 -12.61 15.14
CA ILE A 684 0.79 -12.83 13.75
C ILE A 684 -0.12 -12.11 12.77
N THR A 685 -1.43 -12.11 13.01
CA THR A 685 -2.46 -11.54 12.13
C THR A 685 -2.48 -10.01 12.09
N VAL A 686 -1.40 -9.36 12.50
CA VAL A 686 -1.30 -7.90 12.64
C VAL A 686 -0.96 -7.21 11.31
N GLU A 687 -0.70 -7.97 10.25
CA GLU A 687 -0.43 -7.43 8.92
C GLU A 687 -1.72 -7.32 8.08
N GLU A 688 -1.99 -6.10 7.61
CA GLU A 688 -3.00 -5.70 6.61
C GLU A 688 -4.42 -5.33 7.07
N TYR A 689 -4.60 -4.60 8.18
CA TYR A 689 -5.84 -3.82 8.33
C TYR A 689 -5.75 -2.53 7.50
N LYS A 690 -6.34 -2.56 6.30
CA LYS A 690 -6.43 -1.43 5.35
C LYS A 690 -7.63 -0.49 5.59
N GLY A 691 -8.42 -0.69 6.64
CA GLY A 691 -9.62 0.11 6.91
C GLY A 691 -9.46 0.97 8.15
N GLY A 692 -9.58 2.29 8.02
CA GLY A 692 -9.28 3.28 9.06
C GLY A 692 -10.15 3.30 10.33
N ASP A 693 -10.87 2.23 10.67
CA ASP A 693 -11.64 2.15 11.91
C ASP A 693 -11.22 0.97 12.78
N LEU A 694 -10.98 1.31 14.05
CA LEU A 694 -10.49 0.48 15.15
C LEU A 694 -8.99 0.19 15.10
N ILE A 695 -8.30 0.89 15.99
CA ILE A 695 -6.90 0.71 16.36
C ILE A 695 -6.76 -0.67 17.03
N GLU A 696 -6.75 -1.74 16.23
CA GLU A 696 -6.01 -2.94 16.61
C GLU A 696 -4.53 -2.57 16.48
N ILE A 697 -3.85 -2.65 17.62
CA ILE A 697 -2.42 -2.36 17.75
C ILE A 697 -1.66 -2.91 16.56
N ASN A 698 -1.05 -1.99 15.83
CA ASN A 698 -0.13 -2.38 14.78
C ASN A 698 1.13 -2.90 15.49
N ILE A 699 1.84 -3.83 14.88
CA ILE A 699 3.14 -4.29 15.34
C ILE A 699 4.10 -3.10 15.60
N VAL A 700 3.85 -1.97 14.91
CA VAL A 700 4.47 -0.66 15.16
C VAL A 700 4.35 -0.23 16.63
N ASP A 701 3.26 -0.48 17.36
CA ASP A 701 3.12 -0.05 18.76
C ASP A 701 3.89 -0.94 19.74
N ILE A 702 4.00 -2.25 19.48
CA ILE A 702 4.93 -3.14 20.22
C ILE A 702 6.37 -2.67 20.03
N TYR A 703 6.68 -2.25 18.80
CA TYR A 703 7.96 -1.68 18.44
C TYR A 703 8.22 -0.32 19.12
N GLU A 704 7.24 0.59 19.13
CA GLU A 704 7.37 1.92 19.74
C GLU A 704 7.52 1.86 21.25
N ALA A 705 6.88 0.89 21.92
CA ALA A 705 7.05 0.66 23.34
C ALA A 705 8.43 0.12 23.73
N LEU A 706 9.16 -0.45 22.76
CA LEU A 706 10.50 -1.02 22.92
C LEU A 706 11.52 -0.12 22.22
N ILE A 707 11.80 1.04 22.82
CA ILE A 707 12.84 1.98 22.36
C ILE A 707 14.17 1.22 22.23
N ASP A 708 14.54 0.88 21.00
CA ASP A 708 15.74 0.15 20.56
C ASP A 708 16.29 -0.84 21.62
N PRO A 709 15.83 -2.11 21.63
CA PRO A 709 16.21 -3.06 22.66
C PRO A 709 17.73 -3.19 22.75
N ASP A 710 18.27 -2.83 23.91
CA ASP A 710 19.70 -2.94 24.20
C ASP A 710 20.08 -4.38 24.57
N GLU A 711 21.39 -4.63 24.70
CA GLU A 711 21.89 -5.95 25.09
C GLU A 711 21.29 -6.42 26.44
N LYS A 712 20.99 -5.49 27.35
CA LYS A 712 20.39 -5.78 28.65
C LYS A 712 18.95 -6.27 28.50
N TYR A 713 18.14 -5.62 27.68
CA TYR A 713 16.77 -6.05 27.39
C TYR A 713 16.77 -7.45 26.75
N ILE A 714 17.60 -7.67 25.73
CA ILE A 714 17.72 -8.97 25.07
C ILE A 714 18.17 -10.05 26.05
N SER A 715 19.11 -9.75 26.95
CA SER A 715 19.54 -10.71 27.98
C SER A 715 18.43 -11.12 28.94
N ARG A 716 17.49 -10.20 29.25
CA ARG A 716 16.32 -10.46 30.10
C ARG A 716 15.20 -11.18 29.35
N PHE A 717 15.10 -10.96 28.05
CA PHE A 717 14.12 -11.63 27.20
C PHE A 717 14.53 -13.08 26.86
N THR A 718 15.83 -13.34 26.70
CA THR A 718 16.39 -14.65 26.30
C THR A 718 15.88 -15.85 27.14
N PRO A 719 15.75 -15.74 28.48
CA PRO A 719 15.14 -16.80 29.31
C PRO A 719 13.74 -17.24 28.86
N LEU A 720 12.95 -16.38 28.21
CA LEU A 720 11.61 -16.74 27.72
C LEU A 720 11.67 -17.70 26.52
N LEU A 721 12.66 -17.52 25.64
CA LEU A 721 12.85 -18.35 24.45
C LEU A 721 13.30 -19.77 24.79
N THR A 722 13.94 -19.94 25.95
CA THR A 722 14.40 -21.24 26.48
C THR A 722 13.57 -21.75 27.65
N HIS A 723 12.40 -21.15 27.89
CA HIS A 723 11.55 -21.46 29.03
C HIS A 723 11.02 -22.90 28.99
N SER A 724 10.84 -23.53 30.17
CA SER A 724 10.37 -24.93 30.27
C SER A 724 8.93 -25.12 29.74
N ASN A 725 8.05 -24.14 29.99
CA ASN A 725 6.71 -24.09 29.42
C ASN A 725 6.75 -23.81 27.91
N LYS A 726 6.16 -24.72 27.12
CA LYS A 726 6.09 -24.65 25.67
C LYS A 726 5.35 -23.41 25.14
N LEU A 727 4.22 -23.02 25.73
CA LEU A 727 3.45 -21.85 25.29
C LEU A 727 4.26 -20.57 25.46
N VAL A 728 5.07 -20.48 26.52
CA VAL A 728 5.98 -19.35 26.74
C VAL A 728 7.03 -19.26 25.64
N ARG A 729 7.63 -20.38 25.23
CA ARG A 729 8.59 -20.41 24.12
C ARG A 729 7.95 -20.00 22.79
N ILE A 730 6.75 -20.50 22.49
CA ILE A 730 6.01 -20.14 21.28
C ILE A 730 5.71 -18.62 21.27
N GLY A 731 5.06 -18.12 22.33
CA GLY A 731 4.66 -16.72 22.41
C GLY A 731 5.84 -15.75 22.42
N SER A 732 6.92 -16.07 23.12
CA SER A 732 8.15 -15.28 23.10
C SER A 732 8.86 -15.33 21.74
N GLY A 733 8.83 -16.47 21.03
CA GLY A 733 9.33 -16.55 19.66
C GLY A 733 8.58 -15.59 18.71
N LEU A 734 7.25 -15.52 18.83
CA LEU A 734 6.44 -14.58 18.03
C LEU A 734 6.76 -13.13 18.35
N ILE A 735 6.86 -12.77 19.64
CA ILE A 735 7.27 -11.41 20.05
C ILE A 735 8.67 -11.09 19.53
N PHE A 736 9.59 -12.06 19.59
CA PHE A 736 10.95 -11.89 19.09
C PHE A 736 10.97 -11.61 17.59
N LYS A 737 10.15 -12.30 16.79
CA LYS A 737 9.97 -11.98 15.36
C LYS A 737 9.60 -10.53 15.14
N VAL A 738 8.60 -10.06 15.88
CA VAL A 738 8.12 -8.68 15.81
C VAL A 738 9.25 -7.69 16.10
N ILE A 739 10.00 -7.91 17.20
CA ILE A 739 11.15 -7.08 17.58
C ILE A 739 12.23 -7.10 16.49
N ARG A 740 12.59 -8.28 16.00
CA ARG A 740 13.62 -8.48 14.96
C ARG A 740 13.28 -7.72 13.69
N ASP A 741 12.08 -7.89 13.17
CA ASP A 741 11.71 -7.34 11.87
C ASP A 741 11.58 -5.82 11.93
N LYS A 742 10.96 -5.29 12.99
CA LYS A 742 10.61 -3.87 13.06
C LYS A 742 11.64 -2.99 13.75
N SER A 743 12.62 -3.53 14.45
CA SER A 743 13.72 -2.75 15.03
C SER A 743 14.36 -1.79 13.99
N ARG A 744 14.66 -0.54 14.38
CA ARG A 744 15.41 0.44 13.57
C ARG A 744 16.91 0.15 13.53
N LEU A 745 17.35 -0.86 14.29
CA LEU A 745 18.71 -1.35 14.29
C LEU A 745 19.19 -1.64 12.86
N SER A 746 20.43 -1.25 12.56
CA SER A 746 21.06 -1.56 11.28
C SER A 746 21.05 -3.07 11.02
N LYS A 747 21.07 -3.50 9.74
CA LYS A 747 21.14 -4.94 9.40
C LYS A 747 22.31 -5.64 10.10
N GLU A 748 23.44 -4.96 10.28
CA GLU A 748 24.60 -5.47 10.99
C GLU A 748 24.35 -5.61 12.49
N THR A 749 23.75 -4.60 13.12
CA THR A 749 23.37 -4.65 14.54
C THR A 749 22.34 -5.73 14.80
N LYS A 750 21.32 -5.89 13.94
CA LYS A 750 20.35 -6.98 14.02
C LYS A 750 21.04 -8.33 13.94
N ARG A 751 21.94 -8.53 12.97
CA ARG A 751 22.71 -9.78 12.85
C ARG A 751 23.51 -10.05 14.12
N LYS A 752 24.23 -9.05 14.65
CA LYS A 752 25.02 -9.19 15.88
C LYS A 752 24.16 -9.52 17.10
N LEU A 753 23.03 -8.82 17.27
CA LEU A 753 22.18 -8.93 18.45
C LEU A 753 21.33 -10.21 18.46
N PHE A 754 20.98 -10.73 17.28
CA PHE A 754 20.01 -11.82 17.14
C PHE A 754 20.58 -13.14 16.64
N SER A 755 21.82 -13.19 16.14
CA SER A 755 22.41 -14.42 15.57
C SER A 755 22.61 -15.55 16.59
N ASP A 756 22.87 -15.21 17.85
CA ASP A 756 23.15 -16.19 18.91
C ASP A 756 21.89 -16.72 19.60
N ILE A 757 20.69 -16.31 19.16
CA ILE A 757 19.45 -16.65 19.84
C ILE A 757 18.89 -17.96 19.27
N PRO A 758 18.94 -19.07 20.02
CA PRO A 758 18.49 -20.36 19.53
C PRO A 758 16.96 -20.38 19.49
N ILE A 759 16.39 -20.54 18.30
CA ILE A 759 14.96 -20.76 18.13
C ILE A 759 14.75 -22.18 17.64
N ASP A 760 14.10 -22.95 18.51
CA ASP A 760 13.83 -24.37 18.31
C ASP A 760 12.81 -24.55 17.18
N PHE A 761 13.29 -24.86 15.98
CA PHE A 761 12.45 -25.08 14.80
C PHE A 761 11.40 -26.19 15.03
N SER A 762 11.68 -27.14 15.93
CA SER A 762 10.78 -28.27 16.21
C SER A 762 9.44 -27.79 16.79
N LEU A 763 9.42 -26.66 17.49
CA LEU A 763 8.19 -26.01 17.95
C LEU A 763 7.30 -25.60 16.77
N GLY A 764 7.91 -25.04 15.73
CA GLY A 764 7.19 -24.62 14.52
C GLY A 764 6.60 -25.83 13.79
N ILE A 765 7.40 -26.88 13.63
CA ILE A 765 6.98 -28.14 13.00
C ILE A 765 5.80 -28.79 13.74
N GLU A 766 5.87 -28.88 15.07
CA GLU A 766 4.82 -29.50 15.88
C GLU A 766 3.47 -28.76 15.73
N LEU A 767 3.51 -27.44 15.57
CA LEU A 767 2.30 -26.63 15.36
C LEU A 767 1.72 -26.78 13.95
N ILE A 768 2.57 -26.91 12.91
CA ILE A 768 2.13 -27.15 11.52
C ILE A 768 1.37 -28.49 11.41
N TYR A 769 1.76 -29.51 12.19
CA TYR A 769 1.08 -30.80 12.18
C TYR A 769 -0.30 -30.81 12.86
N LYS A 770 -0.66 -29.75 13.58
CA LYS A 770 -2.01 -29.65 14.13
C LYS A 770 -3.01 -29.32 13.04
N GLU A 771 -4.23 -29.85 13.17
CA GLU A 771 -5.31 -29.56 12.22
C GLU A 771 -5.83 -28.11 12.32
N ASP A 772 -5.52 -27.42 13.42
CA ASP A 772 -5.93 -26.04 13.65
C ASP A 772 -5.14 -25.04 12.78
N MET A 773 -5.88 -24.21 12.03
CA MET A 773 -5.31 -23.21 11.11
C MET A 773 -4.46 -22.17 11.85
N LYS A 774 -4.88 -21.74 13.04
CA LYS A 774 -4.19 -20.69 13.81
C LYS A 774 -2.84 -21.20 14.29
N ASP A 775 -2.79 -22.44 14.79
CA ASP A 775 -1.55 -23.10 15.16
C ASP A 775 -0.61 -23.27 13.97
N ASN A 776 -1.11 -23.64 12.79
CA ASN A 776 -0.28 -23.77 11.59
C ASN A 776 0.41 -22.44 11.22
N LEU A 777 -0.33 -21.32 11.22
CA LEU A 777 0.23 -19.99 10.95
C LEU A 777 1.33 -19.60 11.96
N ILE A 778 1.13 -19.93 13.24
CA ILE A 778 2.16 -19.78 14.28
C ILE A 778 3.39 -20.61 13.95
N GLY A 779 3.18 -21.87 13.58
CA GLY A 779 4.25 -22.78 13.23
C GLY A 779 5.13 -22.23 12.11
N ILE A 780 4.52 -21.84 10.98
CA ILE A 780 5.22 -21.27 9.82
C ILE A 780 5.99 -20.01 10.19
N THR A 781 5.37 -19.12 10.98
CA THR A 781 6.01 -17.88 11.43
C THR A 781 7.25 -18.17 12.27
N LEU A 782 7.18 -19.14 13.18
CA LEU A 782 8.34 -19.54 13.99
C LEU A 782 9.46 -20.18 13.16
N LEU A 783 9.14 -20.88 12.07
CA LEU A 783 10.17 -21.44 11.19
C LEU A 783 11.06 -20.35 10.57
N SER A 784 10.51 -19.16 10.27
CA SER A 784 11.26 -18.02 9.71
C SER A 784 12.31 -17.42 10.66
N LEU A 785 12.30 -17.83 11.92
CA LEU A 785 13.23 -17.43 12.95
C LEU A 785 14.38 -18.42 13.15
N SER A 786 14.24 -19.62 12.62
CA SER A 786 15.13 -20.75 12.90
C SER A 786 15.97 -21.13 11.69
N ASP A 787 17.13 -21.73 11.94
CA ASP A 787 17.90 -22.41 10.89
C ASP A 787 17.19 -23.72 10.50
N TYR A 788 16.30 -23.63 9.51
CA TYR A 788 15.49 -24.76 9.08
C TYR A 788 16.39 -25.88 8.51
N PRO A 789 16.26 -27.13 9.00
CA PRO A 789 17.08 -28.27 8.57
C PRO A 789 16.64 -28.83 7.21
N ILE A 790 16.71 -27.99 6.17
CA ILE A 790 16.34 -28.36 4.79
C ILE A 790 17.19 -29.52 4.25
N GLU A 791 18.33 -29.81 4.88
CA GLU A 791 19.20 -30.94 4.59
C GLU A 791 18.55 -32.31 4.81
N GLU A 792 17.53 -32.38 5.66
CA GLU A 792 16.82 -33.63 5.92
C GLU A 792 15.61 -33.77 5.00
N LYS A 793 15.54 -34.90 4.28
CA LYS A 793 14.47 -35.19 3.31
C LYS A 793 13.06 -35.07 3.88
N GLN A 794 12.88 -35.41 5.16
CA GLN A 794 11.56 -35.32 5.81
C GLN A 794 11.03 -33.88 5.86
N TYR A 795 11.92 -32.91 6.08
CA TYR A 795 11.56 -31.49 6.16
C TYR A 795 11.39 -30.88 4.76
N GLN A 796 12.20 -31.31 3.78
CA GLN A 796 11.94 -31.01 2.37
C GLN A 796 10.53 -31.43 1.95
N HIS A 797 10.17 -32.70 2.21
CA HIS A 797 8.84 -33.20 1.89
C HIS A 797 7.73 -32.46 2.63
N LEU A 798 7.95 -32.08 3.89
CA LEU A 798 6.98 -31.29 4.64
C LEU A 798 6.77 -29.91 3.99
N THR A 799 7.84 -29.15 3.73
CA THR A 799 7.73 -27.83 3.10
C THR A 799 7.11 -27.93 1.72
N TRP A 800 7.55 -28.87 0.89
CA TRP A 800 6.99 -29.13 -0.44
C TRP A 800 5.47 -29.36 -0.39
N ASN A 801 5.02 -30.28 0.47
CA ASN A 801 3.61 -30.63 0.55
C ASN A 801 2.73 -29.44 0.98
N ASN A 802 3.21 -28.61 1.91
CA ASN A 802 2.48 -27.43 2.37
C ASN A 802 2.52 -26.28 1.35
N LEU A 803 3.62 -26.10 0.61
CA LEU A 803 3.70 -25.13 -0.49
C LEU A 803 2.81 -25.49 -1.67
N GLN A 804 2.67 -26.79 -1.99
CA GLN A 804 1.83 -27.22 -3.11
C GLN A 804 0.34 -27.10 -2.83
N ASN A 805 -0.08 -27.28 -1.57
CA ASN A 805 -1.48 -27.33 -1.20
C ASN A 805 -1.73 -26.56 0.10
N PRO A 806 -1.51 -25.22 0.13
CA PRO A 806 -1.86 -24.44 1.30
C PRO A 806 -3.37 -24.55 1.54
N LYS A 807 -3.79 -24.77 2.80
CA LYS A 807 -5.20 -24.96 3.13
C LYS A 807 -5.99 -23.66 3.02
N THR A 808 -5.31 -22.51 3.14
CA THR A 808 -5.90 -21.17 3.11
C THR A 808 -4.96 -20.16 2.47
N GLU A 809 -5.52 -19.02 2.02
CA GLU A 809 -4.73 -17.88 1.52
C GLU A 809 -3.79 -17.31 2.59
N ALA A 810 -4.21 -17.29 3.87
CA ALA A 810 -3.36 -16.84 4.97
C ALA A 810 -2.13 -17.74 5.15
N GLU A 811 -2.32 -19.05 4.99
CA GLU A 811 -1.23 -20.03 5.04
C GLU A 811 -0.28 -19.86 3.85
N GLU A 812 -0.80 -19.67 2.64
CA GLU A 812 0.01 -19.38 1.45
C GLU A 812 0.85 -18.11 1.64
N LYS A 813 0.25 -17.02 2.12
CA LYS A 813 0.96 -15.77 2.46
C LYS A 813 2.05 -16.01 3.52
N ALA A 814 1.76 -16.78 4.56
CA ALA A 814 2.73 -17.10 5.61
C ALA A 814 3.92 -17.91 5.08
N TRP A 815 3.68 -18.90 4.21
CA TRP A 815 4.75 -19.67 3.57
C TRP A 815 5.59 -18.81 2.62
N ASN A 816 4.96 -17.95 1.83
CA ASN A 816 5.67 -16.99 0.98
C ASN A 816 6.58 -16.07 1.80
N LYS A 817 6.07 -15.56 2.93
CA LYS A 817 6.87 -14.75 3.87
C LYS A 817 8.01 -15.55 4.49
N PHE A 818 7.76 -16.79 4.89
CA PHE A 818 8.79 -17.70 5.38
C PHE A 818 9.93 -17.87 4.36
N LEU A 819 9.63 -18.09 3.08
CA LEU A 819 10.64 -18.24 2.03
C LEU A 819 11.48 -16.96 1.80
N GLN A 820 10.89 -15.79 2.02
CA GLN A 820 11.59 -14.50 1.89
C GLN A 820 12.51 -14.22 3.09
N GLU A 821 12.16 -14.71 4.27
CA GLU A 821 12.77 -14.31 5.54
C GLU A 821 13.64 -15.37 6.20
N ILE A 822 13.56 -16.62 5.73
CA ILE A 822 14.30 -17.73 6.31
C ILE A 822 15.80 -17.42 6.36
N PRO A 823 16.45 -17.50 7.54
CA PRO A 823 17.89 -17.40 7.61
C PRO A 823 18.51 -18.61 6.92
N MET A 824 19.25 -18.38 5.85
CA MET A 824 19.92 -19.44 5.08
C MET A 824 21.42 -19.23 5.07
N GLY A 825 22.16 -20.26 5.47
CA GLY A 825 23.58 -20.39 5.16
C GLY A 825 23.78 -20.60 3.65
N SER A 826 24.92 -20.13 3.13
CA SER A 826 25.25 -20.22 1.70
C SER A 826 25.26 -21.67 1.16
N GLU A 827 25.57 -22.63 2.03
CA GLU A 827 25.59 -24.06 1.78
C GLU A 827 24.20 -24.67 1.61
N LYS A 828 23.16 -24.06 2.20
CA LYS A 828 21.77 -24.52 2.10
C LYS A 828 21.03 -23.95 0.87
N HIS A 829 21.58 -22.93 0.21
CA HIS A 829 20.96 -22.28 -0.96
C HIS A 829 20.62 -23.27 -2.09
N PHE A 830 21.51 -24.23 -2.36
CA PHE A 830 21.28 -25.24 -3.39
C PHE A 830 20.06 -26.12 -3.06
N MET A 831 19.92 -26.53 -1.80
CA MET A 831 18.84 -27.41 -1.35
C MET A 831 17.48 -26.71 -1.37
N TRP A 832 17.45 -25.46 -0.91
CA TRP A 832 16.26 -24.61 -1.02
C TRP A 832 15.85 -24.37 -2.45
N ARG A 833 16.80 -24.10 -3.34
CA ARG A 833 16.52 -24.01 -4.78
C ARG A 833 15.92 -25.32 -5.29
N THR A 834 16.57 -26.46 -5.09
CA THR A 834 16.05 -27.77 -5.54
C THR A 834 14.68 -28.12 -4.95
N LEU A 835 14.31 -27.61 -3.78
CA LEU A 835 12.98 -27.75 -3.22
C LEU A 835 11.94 -26.85 -3.91
N LEU A 836 12.31 -25.62 -4.27
CA LEU A 836 11.39 -24.67 -4.90
C LEU A 836 11.24 -24.92 -6.42
N GLU A 837 12.23 -25.57 -7.00
CA GLU A 837 12.21 -26.16 -8.34
C GLU A 837 11.35 -27.43 -8.39
#